data_AF-A0A819B2L1-F1
#
_entry.id   AF-A0A819B2L1-F1
#
_cell.length_a   1.000
_cell.length_b   1.000
_cell.length_c   1.000
_cell.angle_alpha   90.00
_cell.angle_beta   90.00
_cell.angle_gamma   90.00
#
_symmetry.space_group_name_H-M   'P 1'
#
loop_
_entity.id
_entity.type
_entity.pdbx_description
1 polymer ?
#
loop_
_entity_poly.entity_id
_entity_poly.type
_entity_poly.pdbx_seq_one_letter_code
_entity_poly.pdbx_strand_id
1 'polypeptide(L)'
;MYISSSSLWLILLLLFTSFIFCQRSPLKVEKDTAVYELLKQYHRYNELNQLLNQWANNYSKIAQVSSIGKTSTGRELLVAHLTSPLAVNNDDEFQLLKPKFKWVANMHGDEAIGREMMIALIYYLLLNSKSDTRINRLLTTTDIYIMPSMNPDGFEKAVEGSCDKYGESGRENSHTVDLNRDFPSPYKPLNSMANGKIGDLFHGRQEETIAVMKWILKENFVLSGNLHGGSVVASYPYDETIHNTSSSYGRSPDDALFRFLAHTYSNKHLTMSKSLDCGAEFLDGITNGAAWYDVSGGMQDFNYLHSNAFEITFELSCCKYPLAKDGNLTKEWDNNREALLTYMEMSHLGIKGFIRDVQTATGIVGALIQIESIPHAVRSIQSGAYWRLLLPGLYNITVTATGYLSQTKYNVNVTNENITSALRLDFLLQIGNDDGPISTQDVSSINSIYNTLSNYAKKLSTDSRHELLGNLMEPKEKFQYHTYDSMVNKLKELNTKYPHITTLYTIGQSVEKRDLWVMIISDHPLVHEAGEPEVRYIANIHGDEVVGRECLIRFIEYLCINYKSNDYITKLVDNVRIHIMPTLNPDGFEYEYKQSTHPLGMGRLNANHLDLNREFPVIQLESSLKKDIARPKQEFNNNNNRPDKFTKDPNKFQPEVRAAMHWSLIYPFVLSGNLHGGSLVANYPFDNRVKDSIDHESKSPDDSTFRMLAKSYSQAHLKMYKGEACDRFQDGITNGADWYIIDGGMQDWSYVFTSNMEVTIEVGCDKFPNENDLQSYWDDNKGALLAFITQVVHGIRGFVFDSKTKVPVSGVVIHIHNIEHNVTTYRDGDFFRVLSPGVYDITAERVGYESETKRNIIVTNQSSTYVEFKLKSNDSYNSGPLASTITEIYDQSKEFIRHRPLFLIIAGICALTLAMVFGSIVVYLRCCAGSSISPYSRVGFRRYEPLSQDDVDSSSLLPRSNGYKVVRNTHAMPSDSEDYNEEDTLFTSKSSQSIFA
;
A
#
# COMPACT_ATOMS: atom_id res chain seq x y z
N MET A 1 7.71 -79.01 32.37
CA MET A 1 8.30 -79.58 31.14
C MET A 1 9.49 -78.74 30.74
N TYR A 2 10.49 -79.32 30.07
CA TYR A 2 11.62 -78.55 29.53
C TYR A 2 11.15 -77.65 28.39
N ILE A 3 11.52 -76.37 28.42
CA ILE A 3 11.55 -75.53 27.22
C ILE A 3 12.87 -75.85 26.51
N SER A 4 12.80 -76.34 25.28
CA SER A 4 13.99 -76.68 24.50
C SER A 4 14.79 -75.41 24.14
N SER A 5 16.12 -75.51 24.14
CA SER A 5 17.02 -74.38 23.81
C SER A 5 16.74 -73.78 22.42
N SER A 6 16.30 -74.60 21.48
CA SER A 6 15.81 -74.22 20.15
C SER A 6 14.66 -73.19 20.18
N SER A 7 13.76 -73.26 21.17
CA SER A 7 12.65 -72.31 21.29
C SER A 7 13.12 -70.91 21.74
N LEU A 8 14.14 -70.85 22.61
CA LEU A 8 14.71 -69.59 23.07
C LEU A 8 15.50 -68.90 21.93
N TRP A 9 16.23 -69.69 21.13
CA TRP A 9 16.91 -69.20 19.92
C TRP A 9 15.93 -68.66 18.88
N LEU A 10 14.77 -69.29 18.67
CA LEU A 10 13.77 -68.77 17.73
C LEU A 10 13.20 -67.41 18.17
N ILE A 11 12.92 -67.23 19.46
CA ILE A 11 12.42 -65.96 20.02
C ILE A 11 13.52 -64.89 19.94
N LEU A 12 14.77 -65.22 20.25
CA LEU A 12 15.90 -64.31 20.07
C LEU A 12 16.10 -63.94 18.59
N LEU A 13 15.97 -64.89 17.64
CA LEU A 13 16.08 -64.61 16.21
C LEU A 13 14.95 -63.70 15.70
N LEU A 14 13.71 -63.92 16.17
CA LEU A 14 12.56 -63.05 15.87
C LEU A 14 12.74 -61.64 16.46
N LEU A 15 13.26 -61.52 17.69
CA LEU A 15 13.59 -60.23 18.27
C LEU A 15 14.74 -59.55 17.52
N PHE A 16 15.79 -60.27 17.13
CA PHE A 16 16.94 -59.72 16.41
C PHE A 16 16.57 -59.28 14.98
N THR A 17 15.77 -60.07 14.27
CA THR A 17 15.21 -59.66 12.96
C THR A 17 14.25 -58.49 13.11
N SER A 18 13.44 -58.41 14.17
CA SER A 18 12.63 -57.21 14.45
C SER A 18 13.49 -55.98 14.74
N PHE A 19 14.67 -56.14 15.37
CA PHE A 19 15.62 -55.05 15.61
C PHE A 19 16.31 -54.59 14.32
N ILE A 20 16.67 -55.52 13.43
CA ILE A 20 17.24 -55.22 12.11
C ILE A 20 16.20 -54.51 11.22
N PHE A 21 14.94 -54.97 11.21
CA PHE A 21 13.83 -54.28 10.53
C PHE A 21 13.33 -53.01 11.25
N CYS A 22 13.86 -52.68 12.44
CA CYS A 22 13.60 -51.43 13.15
C CYS A 22 14.75 -50.41 13.01
N GLN A 23 15.69 -50.63 12.08
CA GLN A 23 16.40 -49.50 11.48
C GLN A 23 15.45 -48.71 10.57
N ARG A 24 15.56 -47.38 10.59
CA ARG A 24 14.68 -46.49 9.80
C ARG A 24 14.82 -46.80 8.30
N SER A 25 13.69 -46.75 7.60
CA SER A 25 13.52 -47.26 6.23
C SER A 25 14.51 -46.65 5.22
N PRO A 26 15.06 -47.45 4.28
CA PRO A 26 15.94 -46.94 3.22
C PRO A 26 15.24 -45.90 2.32
N LEU A 27 13.91 -45.99 2.20
CA LEU A 27 13.02 -45.07 1.49
C LEU A 27 13.18 -43.58 1.82
N LYS A 28 13.72 -43.18 2.99
CA LYS A 28 14.01 -41.76 3.25
C LYS A 28 15.37 -41.33 2.71
N VAL A 29 16.38 -42.22 2.79
CA VAL A 29 17.70 -41.99 2.19
C VAL A 29 17.57 -41.92 0.67
N GLU A 30 16.86 -42.88 0.07
CA GLU A 30 16.63 -42.98 -1.38
C GLU A 30 15.94 -41.74 -1.99
N LYS A 31 15.06 -41.07 -1.23
CA LYS A 31 14.37 -39.85 -1.68
C LYS A 31 15.23 -38.59 -1.56
N ASP A 32 16.00 -38.47 -0.49
CA ASP A 32 17.00 -37.39 -0.39
C ASP A 32 18.09 -37.59 -1.47
N THR A 33 18.51 -38.83 -1.76
CA THR A 33 19.37 -39.17 -2.90
C THR A 33 18.79 -38.69 -4.22
N ALA A 34 17.49 -38.89 -4.49
CA ALA A 34 16.86 -38.41 -5.72
C ALA A 34 16.91 -36.88 -5.88
N VAL A 35 16.91 -36.12 -4.78
CA VAL A 35 17.08 -34.66 -4.82
C VAL A 35 18.57 -34.27 -4.93
N TYR A 36 19.49 -35.01 -4.30
CA TYR A 36 20.93 -34.79 -4.49
C TYR A 36 21.41 -35.13 -5.91
N GLU A 37 20.82 -36.13 -6.58
CA GLU A 37 21.11 -36.44 -7.99
C GLU A 37 20.66 -35.30 -8.93
N LEU A 38 19.50 -34.69 -8.66
CA LEU A 38 18.99 -33.52 -9.37
C LEU A 38 19.94 -32.32 -9.18
N LEU A 39 20.40 -32.08 -7.96
CA LEU A 39 21.30 -30.98 -7.58
C LEU A 39 22.78 -31.18 -7.97
N LYS A 40 23.09 -32.07 -8.92
CA LYS A 40 24.46 -32.20 -9.48
C LYS A 40 24.78 -31.18 -10.57
N GLN A 41 23.78 -30.48 -11.09
CA GLN A 41 23.90 -29.50 -12.17
C GLN A 41 22.85 -28.40 -12.03
N TYR A 42 23.07 -27.28 -12.72
CA TYR A 42 22.06 -26.24 -12.92
C TYR A 42 21.13 -26.59 -14.09
N HIS A 43 19.87 -26.16 -14.02
CA HIS A 43 18.86 -26.45 -15.03
C HIS A 43 18.59 -25.24 -15.94
N ARG A 44 18.93 -25.38 -17.22
CA ARG A 44 18.57 -24.43 -18.29
C ARG A 44 17.06 -24.24 -18.37
N TYR A 45 16.61 -23.15 -18.96
CA TYR A 45 15.18 -22.84 -19.13
C TYR A 45 14.39 -23.98 -19.81
N ASN A 46 14.96 -24.60 -20.84
CA ASN A 46 14.31 -25.72 -21.54
C ASN A 46 14.19 -26.98 -20.67
N GLU A 47 15.19 -27.25 -19.83
CA GLU A 47 15.22 -28.41 -18.93
C GLU A 47 14.24 -28.21 -17.77
N LEU A 48 14.25 -27.01 -17.17
CA LEU A 48 13.26 -26.56 -16.20
C LEU A 48 11.82 -26.73 -16.72
N ASN A 49 11.54 -26.26 -17.93
CA ASN A 49 10.23 -26.37 -18.56
C ASN A 49 9.82 -27.84 -18.77
N GLN A 50 10.75 -28.70 -19.19
CA GLN A 50 10.49 -30.14 -19.33
C GLN A 50 10.21 -30.82 -17.99
N LEU A 51 11.03 -30.58 -16.96
CA LEU A 51 10.87 -31.13 -15.62
C LEU A 51 9.53 -30.74 -15.00
N LEU A 52 9.20 -29.45 -15.02
CA LEU A 52 7.94 -28.94 -14.46
C LEU A 52 6.71 -29.58 -15.14
N ASN A 53 6.68 -29.66 -16.48
CA ASN A 53 5.59 -30.32 -17.19
C ASN A 53 5.54 -31.83 -16.95
N GLN A 54 6.68 -32.52 -16.88
CA GLN A 54 6.73 -33.94 -16.54
C GLN A 54 6.19 -34.21 -15.13
N TRP A 55 6.55 -33.38 -14.16
CA TRP A 55 6.07 -33.48 -12.78
C TRP A 55 4.58 -33.15 -12.67
N ALA A 56 4.09 -32.10 -13.33
CA ALA A 56 2.66 -31.77 -13.37
C ALA A 56 1.82 -32.92 -13.93
N ASN A 57 2.27 -33.57 -15.02
CA ASN A 57 1.59 -34.75 -15.57
C ASN A 57 1.59 -35.93 -14.58
N ASN A 58 2.75 -36.28 -14.02
CA ASN A 58 2.92 -37.40 -13.09
C ASN A 58 2.17 -37.23 -11.76
N TYR A 59 1.97 -35.98 -11.32
CA TYR A 59 1.35 -35.61 -10.04
C TYR A 59 0.05 -34.80 -10.20
N SER A 60 -0.61 -34.91 -11.35
CA SER A 60 -1.79 -34.13 -11.81
C SER A 60 -3.02 -34.05 -10.89
N LYS A 61 -3.04 -34.76 -9.75
CA LYS A 61 -4.05 -34.61 -8.68
C LYS A 61 -3.69 -33.54 -7.64
N ILE A 62 -2.43 -33.15 -7.58
CA ILE A 62 -1.86 -32.24 -6.57
C ILE A 62 -0.91 -31.18 -7.15
N ALA A 63 -0.69 -31.18 -8.46
CA ALA A 63 0.30 -30.34 -9.14
C ALA A 63 -0.23 -29.83 -10.48
N GLN A 64 -0.05 -28.53 -10.72
CA GLN A 64 -0.28 -27.87 -12.00
C GLN A 64 0.91 -26.96 -12.30
N VAL A 65 1.20 -26.75 -13.59
CA VAL A 65 2.15 -25.72 -14.03
C VAL A 65 1.42 -24.78 -14.99
N SER A 66 1.70 -23.49 -14.86
CA SER A 66 1.15 -22.43 -15.69
C SER A 66 2.19 -21.35 -15.98
N SER A 67 1.89 -20.50 -16.96
CA SER A 67 2.64 -19.28 -17.24
C SER A 67 1.84 -18.08 -16.74
N ILE A 68 2.48 -17.12 -16.08
CA ILE A 68 1.83 -15.86 -15.68
C ILE A 68 2.07 -14.70 -16.67
N GLY A 69 2.93 -14.92 -17.67
CA GLY A 69 3.40 -13.91 -18.61
C GLY A 69 4.68 -14.38 -19.31
N LYS A 70 5.32 -13.50 -20.07
CA LYS A 70 6.57 -13.83 -20.77
C LYS A 70 7.65 -12.77 -20.54
N THR A 71 8.90 -13.18 -20.64
CA THR A 71 10.03 -12.26 -20.82
C THR A 71 9.95 -11.59 -22.18
N SER A 72 10.71 -10.50 -22.39
CA SER A 72 10.77 -9.83 -23.69
C SER A 72 11.41 -10.65 -24.81
N THR A 73 12.23 -11.66 -24.51
CA THR A 73 12.66 -12.65 -25.53
C THR A 73 11.66 -13.80 -25.74
N GLY A 74 10.54 -13.81 -25.01
CA GLY A 74 9.41 -14.72 -25.20
C GLY A 74 9.46 -16.01 -24.37
N ARG A 75 10.32 -16.12 -23.36
CA ARG A 75 10.30 -17.25 -22.40
C ARG A 75 9.08 -17.12 -21.49
N GLU A 76 8.38 -18.21 -21.22
CA GLU A 76 7.25 -18.25 -20.27
C GLU A 76 7.74 -18.09 -18.83
N LEU A 77 7.01 -17.33 -18.03
CA LEU A 77 7.28 -17.16 -16.60
C LEU A 77 6.53 -18.25 -15.82
N LEU A 78 7.22 -19.38 -15.67
CA LEU A 78 6.63 -20.64 -15.18
C LEU A 78 6.42 -20.63 -13.66
N VAL A 79 5.21 -21.02 -13.25
CA VAL A 79 4.81 -21.21 -11.85
C VAL A 79 4.29 -22.63 -11.66
N ALA A 80 4.80 -23.33 -10.66
CA ALA A 80 4.24 -24.59 -10.17
C ALA A 80 3.25 -24.32 -9.02
N HIS A 81 2.00 -24.73 -9.19
CA HIS A 81 0.97 -24.70 -8.16
C HIS A 81 0.80 -26.10 -7.56
N LEU A 82 0.98 -26.21 -6.25
CA LEU A 82 1.04 -27.45 -5.48
C LEU A 82 0.05 -27.41 -4.31
N THR A 83 -1.01 -28.21 -4.36
CA THR A 83 -2.05 -28.28 -3.32
C THR A 83 -2.90 -29.55 -3.45
N SER A 84 -3.51 -30.02 -2.37
CA SER A 84 -4.31 -31.24 -2.31
C SER A 84 -5.67 -30.97 -1.62
N PRO A 85 -6.82 -31.20 -2.28
CA PRO A 85 -6.96 -31.46 -3.72
C PRO A 85 -6.60 -30.22 -4.56
N LEU A 86 -6.21 -30.44 -5.81
CA LEU A 86 -5.99 -29.39 -6.82
C LEU A 86 -7.30 -28.79 -7.38
N ALA A 87 -8.39 -29.57 -7.37
CA ALA A 87 -9.70 -29.12 -7.82
C ALA A 87 -10.44 -28.42 -6.67
N VAL A 88 -10.64 -27.11 -6.79
CA VAL A 88 -11.33 -26.28 -5.80
C VAL A 88 -12.83 -26.61 -5.78
N ASN A 89 -13.34 -26.96 -4.61
CA ASN A 89 -14.79 -26.95 -4.35
C ASN A 89 -15.18 -25.64 -3.65
N ASN A 90 -16.02 -24.83 -4.30
CA ASN A 90 -16.49 -23.55 -3.73
C ASN A 90 -17.44 -23.72 -2.53
N ASP A 91 -18.00 -24.91 -2.32
CA ASP A 91 -18.81 -25.24 -1.15
C ASP A 91 -17.96 -25.80 0.03
N ASP A 92 -16.65 -26.01 -0.16
CA ASP A 92 -15.75 -26.53 0.86
C ASP A 92 -15.00 -25.40 1.58
N GLU A 93 -15.52 -25.03 2.75
CA GLU A 93 -14.89 -24.01 3.61
C GLU A 93 -13.42 -24.31 3.91
N PHE A 94 -13.03 -25.57 4.11
CA PHE A 94 -11.64 -25.90 4.43
C PHE A 94 -10.70 -25.58 3.25
N GLN A 95 -11.15 -25.78 2.01
CA GLN A 95 -10.40 -25.39 0.82
C GLN A 95 -10.34 -23.86 0.66
N LEU A 96 -11.45 -23.16 0.85
CA LEU A 96 -11.51 -21.69 0.79
C LEU A 96 -10.67 -20.97 1.86
N LEU A 97 -10.18 -21.68 2.89
CA LEU A 97 -9.37 -21.16 4.00
C LEU A 97 -7.92 -21.62 3.97
N LYS A 98 -7.48 -22.26 2.89
CA LYS A 98 -6.05 -22.52 2.65
C LYS A 98 -5.36 -21.17 2.42
N PRO A 99 -4.41 -20.74 3.28
CA PRO A 99 -3.60 -19.58 2.95
C PRO A 99 -2.81 -19.88 1.68
N LYS A 100 -2.79 -18.92 0.76
CA LYS A 100 -1.94 -18.96 -0.42
C LYS A 100 -0.54 -18.50 -0.05
N PHE A 101 0.44 -19.35 -0.31
CA PHE A 101 1.86 -19.07 -0.12
C PHE A 101 2.55 -18.95 -1.48
N LYS A 102 3.55 -18.08 -1.63
CA LYS A 102 4.48 -18.17 -2.78
C LYS A 102 5.96 -18.12 -2.43
N TRP A 103 6.75 -18.90 -3.18
CA TRP A 103 8.18 -18.63 -3.38
C TRP A 103 8.41 -18.01 -4.76
N VAL A 104 9.30 -17.03 -4.82
CA VAL A 104 9.89 -16.49 -6.06
C VAL A 104 11.40 -16.60 -5.95
N ALA A 105 12.09 -16.91 -7.04
CA ALA A 105 13.55 -16.99 -7.05
C ALA A 105 14.14 -16.41 -8.34
N ASN A 106 15.43 -16.08 -8.29
CA ASN A 106 16.23 -15.80 -9.50
C ASN A 106 15.58 -14.68 -10.34
N MET A 107 15.21 -13.58 -9.67
CA MET A 107 14.81 -12.31 -10.30
C MET A 107 16.03 -11.49 -10.74
N HIS A 108 17.16 -11.68 -10.07
CA HIS A 108 18.47 -11.49 -10.70
C HIS A 108 18.91 -12.83 -11.29
N GLY A 109 19.33 -12.85 -12.55
CA GLY A 109 19.61 -14.10 -13.25
C GLY A 109 20.94 -14.75 -12.84
N ASP A 110 21.90 -13.97 -12.34
CA ASP A 110 23.18 -14.41 -11.79
C ASP A 110 23.06 -15.09 -10.41
N GLU A 111 21.99 -14.80 -9.66
CA GLU A 111 21.71 -15.34 -8.33
C GLU A 111 21.03 -16.72 -8.46
N ALA A 112 21.85 -17.70 -8.82
CA ALA A 112 21.42 -19.01 -9.31
C ALA A 112 21.00 -20.01 -8.21
N ILE A 113 21.47 -19.88 -6.97
CA ILE A 113 21.14 -20.84 -5.90
C ILE A 113 19.64 -20.91 -5.62
N GLY A 114 18.95 -19.76 -5.53
CA GLY A 114 17.51 -19.72 -5.27
C GLY A 114 16.69 -20.51 -6.29
N ARG A 115 17.10 -20.50 -7.57
CA ARG A 115 16.46 -21.24 -8.66
C ARG A 115 16.46 -22.74 -8.39
N GLU A 116 17.64 -23.30 -8.14
CA GLU A 116 17.80 -24.74 -7.92
C GLU A 116 17.18 -25.18 -6.59
N MET A 117 17.18 -24.32 -5.56
CA MET A 117 16.44 -24.57 -4.31
C MET A 117 14.93 -24.72 -4.56
N MET A 118 14.36 -23.95 -5.48
CA MET A 118 12.94 -24.06 -5.86
C MET A 118 12.63 -25.29 -6.69
N ILE A 119 13.53 -25.66 -7.62
CA ILE A 119 13.42 -26.89 -8.41
C ILE A 119 13.47 -28.12 -7.49
N ALA A 120 14.43 -28.14 -6.54
CA ALA A 120 14.54 -29.17 -5.51
C ALA A 120 13.34 -29.19 -4.56
N LEU A 121 12.82 -28.04 -4.13
CA LEU A 121 11.66 -27.96 -3.25
C LEU A 121 10.40 -28.53 -3.90
N ILE A 122 10.11 -28.16 -5.16
CA ILE A 122 9.00 -28.74 -5.93
C ILE A 122 9.13 -30.27 -5.98
N TYR A 123 10.30 -30.78 -6.35
CA TYR A 123 10.50 -32.23 -6.48
C TYR A 123 10.39 -32.95 -5.12
N TYR A 124 10.97 -32.38 -4.05
CA TYR A 124 10.90 -32.94 -2.69
C TYR A 124 9.47 -32.98 -2.14
N LEU A 125 8.67 -31.93 -2.37
CA LEU A 125 7.25 -31.89 -1.98
C LEU A 125 6.47 -33.00 -2.70
N LEU A 126 6.68 -33.18 -4.01
CA LEU A 126 6.02 -34.19 -4.83
C LEU A 126 6.43 -35.62 -4.45
N LEU A 127 7.72 -35.90 -4.31
CA LEU A 127 8.26 -37.19 -3.86
C LEU A 127 7.71 -37.62 -2.50
N ASN A 128 7.49 -36.67 -1.57
CA ASN A 128 7.09 -36.97 -0.20
C ASN A 128 5.60 -36.81 0.10
N SER A 129 4.83 -36.19 -0.79
CA SER A 129 3.37 -35.94 -0.76
C SER A 129 2.48 -37.07 -0.20
N LYS A 130 2.87 -38.34 -0.37
CA LYS A 130 2.12 -39.54 0.08
C LYS A 130 2.74 -40.27 1.27
N SER A 131 3.97 -39.93 1.68
CA SER A 131 4.77 -40.72 2.63
C SER A 131 5.26 -39.96 3.85
N ASP A 132 5.43 -38.64 3.76
CA ASP A 132 5.81 -37.80 4.88
C ASP A 132 4.57 -37.01 5.35
N THR A 133 4.24 -37.14 6.64
CA THR A 133 3.02 -36.56 7.22
C THR A 133 3.09 -35.04 7.33
N ARG A 134 4.28 -34.44 7.44
CA ARG A 134 4.45 -32.97 7.42
C ARG A 134 4.17 -32.43 6.02
N ILE A 135 4.68 -33.10 4.99
CA ILE A 135 4.52 -32.69 3.59
C ILE A 135 3.07 -32.91 3.12
N ASN A 136 2.47 -34.05 3.48
CA ASN A 136 1.05 -34.31 3.20
C ASN A 136 0.14 -33.29 3.90
N ARG A 137 0.43 -32.93 5.15
CA ARG A 137 -0.26 -31.86 5.88
C ARG A 137 -0.10 -30.51 5.18
N LEU A 138 1.13 -30.10 4.86
CA LEU A 138 1.40 -28.80 4.24
C LEU A 138 0.64 -28.64 2.92
N LEU A 139 0.68 -29.66 2.06
CA LEU A 139 -0.07 -29.68 0.78
C LEU A 139 -1.59 -29.77 0.96
N THR A 140 -2.11 -30.29 2.08
CA THR A 140 -3.55 -30.34 2.33
C THR A 140 -4.09 -29.09 3.03
N THR A 141 -3.26 -28.33 3.76
CA THR A 141 -3.67 -27.09 4.43
C THR A 141 -3.32 -25.81 3.67
N THR A 142 -2.42 -25.85 2.69
CA THR A 142 -1.81 -24.66 2.06
C THR A 142 -1.89 -24.75 0.53
N ASP A 143 -2.19 -23.63 -0.13
CA ASP A 143 -2.07 -23.52 -1.58
C ASP A 143 -0.69 -22.92 -1.91
N ILE A 144 0.25 -23.77 -2.32
CA ILE A 144 1.66 -23.40 -2.49
C ILE A 144 1.93 -23.09 -3.96
N TYR A 145 2.50 -21.92 -4.24
CA TYR A 145 2.95 -21.52 -5.57
C TYR A 145 4.46 -21.32 -5.56
N ILE A 146 5.16 -21.81 -6.58
CA ILE A 146 6.61 -21.70 -6.68
C ILE A 146 7.00 -21.23 -8.08
N MET A 147 7.67 -20.08 -8.16
CA MET A 147 8.32 -19.56 -9.37
C MET A 147 9.85 -19.76 -9.24
N PRO A 148 10.45 -20.75 -9.93
CA PRO A 148 11.90 -20.98 -9.84
C PRO A 148 12.76 -19.91 -10.53
N SER A 149 12.20 -19.12 -11.43
CA SER A 149 12.93 -18.07 -12.14
C SER A 149 11.99 -16.97 -12.61
N MET A 150 12.12 -15.78 -12.02
CA MET A 150 11.49 -14.56 -12.53
C MET A 150 12.29 -13.95 -13.70
N ASN A 151 13.61 -14.15 -13.75
CA ASN A 151 14.49 -13.67 -14.81
C ASN A 151 15.24 -14.81 -15.53
N PRO A 152 14.53 -15.66 -16.30
CA PRO A 152 15.18 -16.73 -17.06
C PRO A 152 16.01 -16.20 -18.24
N ASP A 153 15.83 -14.93 -18.63
CA ASP A 153 16.61 -14.27 -19.67
C ASP A 153 18.00 -13.87 -19.18
N GLY A 154 18.10 -13.33 -17.96
CA GLY A 154 19.37 -13.06 -17.27
C GLY A 154 20.11 -14.36 -16.91
N PHE A 155 19.40 -15.38 -16.43
CA PHE A 155 20.02 -16.67 -16.08
C PHE A 155 20.72 -17.35 -17.27
N GLU A 156 20.15 -17.26 -18.48
CA GLU A 156 20.79 -17.80 -19.69
C GLU A 156 21.93 -16.90 -20.24
N LYS A 157 22.12 -15.68 -19.71
CA LYS A 157 23.31 -14.84 -19.91
C LYS A 157 24.40 -15.08 -18.85
N ALA A 158 24.03 -15.57 -17.66
CA ALA A 158 24.92 -15.73 -16.52
C ALA A 158 25.90 -16.90 -16.67
N VAL A 159 27.00 -16.88 -15.90
CA VAL A 159 28.14 -17.79 -16.04
C VAL A 159 28.42 -18.56 -14.74
N GLU A 160 28.45 -19.90 -14.82
CA GLU A 160 28.78 -20.77 -13.70
C GLU A 160 30.21 -20.54 -13.20
N GLY A 161 30.37 -20.39 -11.89
CA GLY A 161 31.61 -19.99 -11.22
C GLY A 161 31.71 -18.50 -10.91
N SER A 162 30.76 -17.67 -11.34
CA SER A 162 30.73 -16.25 -10.98
C SER A 162 30.30 -16.04 -9.52
N CYS A 163 31.23 -15.56 -8.70
CA CYS A 163 31.01 -15.22 -7.29
C CYS A 163 31.14 -13.72 -6.98
N ASP A 164 31.47 -12.89 -7.97
CA ASP A 164 31.82 -11.49 -7.74
C ASP A 164 30.62 -10.59 -7.50
N LYS A 165 30.78 -9.59 -6.62
CA LYS A 165 29.75 -8.58 -6.32
C LYS A 165 29.61 -7.49 -7.40
N TYR A 166 30.51 -7.46 -8.38
CA TYR A 166 30.65 -6.37 -9.36
C TYR A 166 30.86 -6.86 -10.81
N GLY A 167 30.43 -8.08 -11.13
CA GLY A 167 30.54 -8.70 -12.46
C GLY A 167 29.20 -8.78 -13.18
N GLU A 168 28.77 -7.67 -13.81
CA GLU A 168 27.45 -7.48 -14.43
C GLU A 168 27.24 -8.35 -15.69
N SER A 169 27.02 -9.66 -15.51
CA SER A 169 26.63 -10.57 -16.60
C SER A 169 25.48 -11.47 -16.16
N GLY A 170 24.26 -11.04 -16.50
CA GLY A 170 23.04 -11.82 -16.30
C GLY A 170 22.25 -11.48 -15.03
N ARG A 171 22.67 -10.49 -14.24
CA ARG A 171 21.85 -9.94 -13.14
C ARG A 171 20.54 -9.37 -13.69
N GLU A 172 20.64 -8.47 -14.65
CA GLU A 172 19.54 -7.73 -15.26
C GLU A 172 18.69 -8.62 -16.18
N ASN A 173 17.53 -8.13 -16.60
CA ASN A 173 16.71 -8.83 -17.59
C ASN A 173 17.31 -8.75 -19.01
N SER A 174 16.52 -9.17 -20.01
CA SER A 174 16.90 -9.07 -21.42
C SER A 174 17.33 -7.65 -21.82
N HIS A 175 16.59 -6.62 -21.36
CA HIS A 175 16.76 -5.20 -21.64
C HIS A 175 17.76 -4.45 -20.74
N THR A 176 18.60 -5.14 -19.97
CA THR A 176 19.56 -4.53 -19.02
C THR A 176 18.90 -3.68 -17.91
N VAL A 177 17.71 -4.08 -17.45
CA VAL A 177 17.05 -3.50 -16.26
C VAL A 177 17.11 -4.47 -15.08
N ASP A 178 17.49 -3.96 -13.90
CA ASP A 178 17.42 -4.68 -12.63
C ASP A 178 15.94 -4.79 -12.18
N LEU A 179 15.39 -6.00 -12.20
CA LEU A 179 13.99 -6.25 -11.87
C LEU A 179 13.64 -5.92 -10.41
N ASN A 180 14.61 -5.93 -9.49
CA ASN A 180 14.40 -5.53 -8.10
C ASN A 180 14.65 -4.03 -7.87
N ARG A 181 14.66 -3.23 -8.95
CA ARG A 181 14.54 -1.76 -8.97
C ARG A 181 13.38 -1.28 -9.84
N ASP A 182 12.64 -2.21 -10.45
CA ASP A 182 11.60 -1.93 -11.46
C ASP A 182 10.19 -1.89 -10.86
N PHE A 183 9.95 -2.32 -9.62
CA PHE A 183 8.64 -2.23 -8.97
C PHE A 183 8.29 -0.77 -8.57
N PRO A 184 7.02 -0.45 -8.27
CA PRO A 184 6.65 0.83 -7.64
C PRO A 184 7.35 0.98 -6.29
N SER A 185 8.06 2.11 -6.11
CA SER A 185 8.63 2.53 -4.84
C SER A 185 7.63 3.46 -4.13
N PRO A 186 7.38 3.31 -2.82
CA PRO A 186 6.58 4.27 -2.05
C PRO A 186 7.22 5.66 -1.93
N TYR A 187 8.56 5.80 -2.02
CA TYR A 187 9.25 7.06 -1.75
C TYR A 187 9.81 7.79 -2.98
N LYS A 188 9.93 7.13 -4.15
CA LYS A 188 10.27 7.80 -5.41
C LYS A 188 9.01 8.24 -6.17
N PRO A 189 8.92 9.48 -6.66
CA PRO A 189 7.97 9.80 -7.71
C PRO A 189 8.21 8.89 -8.91
N LEU A 190 7.10 8.40 -9.47
CA LEU A 190 7.09 7.49 -10.61
C LEU A 190 7.48 8.26 -11.88
N ASN A 191 8.77 8.56 -12.06
CA ASN A 191 9.29 9.39 -13.15
C ASN A 191 9.30 8.72 -14.54
N SER A 192 8.78 7.50 -14.66
CA SER A 192 8.33 6.88 -15.92
C SER A 192 6.80 6.97 -16.11
N MET A 193 6.12 7.76 -15.28
CA MET A 193 4.69 8.08 -15.30
C MET A 193 4.49 9.60 -15.43
N ALA A 194 3.58 10.10 -16.26
CA ALA A 194 2.76 9.34 -17.21
C ALA A 194 1.54 8.59 -16.58
N ASN A 195 1.20 7.35 -16.99
CA ASN A 195 -0.15 6.94 -17.43
C ASN A 195 -1.32 6.92 -16.43
N GLY A 196 -1.15 7.18 -15.13
CA GLY A 196 -2.16 7.13 -14.06
C GLY A 196 -3.09 5.90 -14.02
N LYS A 197 -2.76 4.81 -14.72
CA LYS A 197 -3.56 3.57 -14.77
C LYS A 197 -3.25 2.63 -13.59
N ILE A 198 -4.16 1.68 -13.36
CA ILE A 198 -3.84 0.32 -12.85
C ILE A 198 -2.77 -0.33 -13.74
N GLY A 199 -2.80 -0.06 -15.04
CA GLY A 199 -1.70 -0.28 -15.99
C GLY A 199 -0.55 0.73 -15.99
N ASP A 200 -0.30 1.45 -14.89
CA ASP A 200 0.79 2.41 -14.66
C ASP A 200 1.55 2.09 -13.37
N LEU A 201 0.88 1.37 -12.46
CA LEU A 201 1.51 0.24 -11.79
C LEU A 201 2.30 -0.64 -12.79
N PHE A 202 1.92 -0.69 -14.08
CA PHE A 202 2.58 -1.49 -15.13
C PHE A 202 3.29 -0.71 -16.29
N HIS A 203 2.90 0.50 -16.72
CA HIS A 203 3.56 1.20 -17.85
C HIS A 203 4.97 1.69 -17.45
N GLY A 204 5.94 1.40 -18.31
CA GLY A 204 7.35 1.74 -18.08
C GLY A 204 8.19 0.65 -17.40
N ARG A 205 7.55 -0.46 -17.00
CA ARG A 205 8.17 -1.63 -16.36
C ARG A 205 8.45 -2.75 -17.35
N GLN A 206 9.31 -3.67 -16.94
CA GLN A 206 9.64 -4.86 -17.72
C GLN A 206 8.50 -5.87 -17.74
N GLU A 207 8.43 -6.67 -18.81
CA GLU A 207 7.37 -7.66 -19.00
C GLU A 207 7.33 -8.70 -17.87
N GLU A 208 8.49 -9.03 -17.29
CA GLU A 208 8.62 -9.88 -16.11
C GLU A 208 7.94 -9.28 -14.87
N THR A 209 8.30 -8.05 -14.53
CA THR A 209 7.75 -7.27 -13.41
C THR A 209 6.23 -7.13 -13.55
N ILE A 210 5.77 -6.73 -14.74
CA ILE A 210 4.33 -6.57 -15.06
C ILE A 210 3.57 -7.88 -14.83
N ALA A 211 4.14 -9.04 -15.21
CA ALA A 211 3.50 -10.33 -15.01
C ALA A 211 3.42 -10.71 -13.53
N VAL A 212 4.52 -10.57 -12.79
CA VAL A 212 4.60 -10.90 -11.36
C VAL A 212 3.66 -10.00 -10.52
N MET A 213 3.63 -8.70 -10.79
CA MET A 213 2.73 -7.78 -10.08
C MET A 213 1.24 -8.10 -10.32
N LYS A 214 0.85 -8.43 -11.56
CA LYS A 214 -0.52 -8.88 -11.86
C LYS A 214 -0.88 -10.17 -11.12
N TRP A 215 0.07 -11.09 -11.01
CA TRP A 215 -0.10 -12.36 -10.30
C TRP A 215 -0.24 -12.18 -8.79
N ILE A 216 0.57 -11.31 -8.17
CA ILE A 216 0.46 -10.93 -6.75
C ILE A 216 -0.94 -10.40 -6.43
N LEU A 217 -1.40 -9.39 -7.18
CA LEU A 217 -2.70 -8.75 -6.98
C LEU A 217 -3.89 -9.68 -7.27
N LYS A 218 -3.77 -10.57 -8.27
CA LYS A 218 -4.82 -11.52 -8.63
C LYS A 218 -4.99 -12.62 -7.59
N GLU A 219 -3.90 -13.23 -7.13
CA GLU A 219 -4.00 -14.44 -6.33
C GLU A 219 -4.31 -14.19 -4.86
N ASN A 220 -3.97 -13.01 -4.31
CA ASN A 220 -4.14 -12.67 -2.89
C ASN A 220 -3.35 -13.61 -1.97
N PHE A 221 -2.02 -13.56 -2.09
CA PHE A 221 -1.10 -14.29 -1.21
C PHE A 221 -1.15 -13.76 0.23
N VAL A 222 -0.85 -14.64 1.18
CA VAL A 222 -0.82 -14.35 2.63
C VAL A 222 0.62 -14.19 3.12
N LEU A 223 1.47 -15.14 2.74
CA LEU A 223 2.90 -15.15 3.06
C LEU A 223 3.68 -15.46 1.78
N SER A 224 4.88 -14.88 1.69
CA SER A 224 5.72 -14.91 0.51
C SER A 224 7.19 -14.89 0.88
N GLY A 225 8.04 -15.42 0.01
CA GLY A 225 9.48 -15.20 0.11
C GLY A 225 10.11 -15.08 -1.27
N ASN A 226 11.10 -14.21 -1.40
CA ASN A 226 11.93 -14.09 -2.60
C ASN A 226 13.38 -14.54 -2.28
N LEU A 227 14.07 -15.15 -3.24
CA LEU A 227 15.36 -15.84 -3.02
C LEU A 227 16.49 -15.26 -3.87
N HIS A 228 17.58 -14.89 -3.20
CA HIS A 228 18.71 -14.10 -3.68
C HIS A 228 20.08 -14.71 -3.34
N GLY A 229 21.16 -14.08 -3.80
CA GLY A 229 22.54 -14.46 -3.48
C GLY A 229 23.53 -13.31 -3.58
N GLY A 230 24.64 -13.43 -2.84
CA GLY A 230 25.63 -12.37 -2.61
C GLY A 230 25.85 -12.08 -1.11
N SER A 231 24.93 -12.55 -0.26
CA SER A 231 25.01 -12.53 1.20
C SER A 231 24.46 -13.83 1.82
N VAL A 232 24.40 -13.93 3.15
CA VAL A 232 23.68 -14.99 3.90
C VAL A 232 22.90 -14.31 5.03
N VAL A 233 21.66 -13.90 4.74
CA VAL A 233 20.80 -13.13 5.66
C VAL A 233 19.32 -13.21 5.25
N ALA A 234 18.40 -13.19 6.22
CA ALA A 234 16.99 -12.90 5.97
C ALA A 234 16.74 -11.39 6.10
N SER A 235 16.59 -10.70 4.97
CA SER A 235 16.29 -9.27 4.88
C SER A 235 14.78 -9.03 4.87
N TYR A 236 14.28 -8.05 5.64
CA TYR A 236 12.83 -7.83 5.83
C TYR A 236 12.39 -6.35 5.77
N PRO A 237 11.10 -6.07 5.46
CA PRO A 237 10.61 -4.72 5.18
C PRO A 237 10.81 -3.66 6.27
N TYR A 238 11.05 -2.41 5.91
CA TYR A 238 11.16 -1.88 4.54
C TYR A 238 12.57 -1.97 3.94
N ASP A 239 12.61 -2.13 2.62
CA ASP A 239 13.80 -2.16 1.77
C ASP A 239 14.35 -0.76 1.47
N GLU A 240 13.49 0.26 1.40
CA GLU A 240 13.90 1.67 1.24
C GLU A 240 13.46 2.55 2.43
N THR A 241 14.19 3.65 2.65
CA THR A 241 13.77 4.74 3.53
C THR A 241 13.50 6.03 2.75
N ILE A 242 12.78 6.97 3.38
CA ILE A 242 12.40 8.26 2.79
C ILE A 242 13.64 9.15 2.53
N HIS A 243 14.81 8.79 3.05
CA HIS A 243 16.06 9.51 2.86
C HIS A 243 17.08 8.55 2.28
N ASN A 244 17.18 8.55 0.94
CA ASN A 244 18.07 7.75 0.09
C ASN A 244 19.56 8.14 0.29
N THR A 245 20.00 8.13 1.54
CA THR A 245 21.24 8.69 2.09
C THR A 245 21.58 7.99 3.42
N SER A 246 22.41 6.94 3.32
CA SER A 246 22.94 6.11 4.41
C SER A 246 21.96 5.15 5.11
N SER A 247 22.49 3.97 5.42
CA SER A 247 21.79 2.83 6.04
C SER A 247 21.00 3.23 7.30
N SER A 248 19.68 3.27 7.21
CA SER A 248 18.79 3.68 8.29
C SER A 248 17.60 2.71 8.41
N TYR A 249 17.05 2.57 9.61
CA TYR A 249 16.10 1.48 9.89
C TYR A 249 14.68 1.81 9.38
N GLY A 250 14.32 1.23 8.23
CA GLY A 250 13.02 1.37 7.58
C GLY A 250 11.92 0.60 8.31
N ARG A 251 11.45 1.07 9.46
CA ARG A 251 10.50 0.34 10.30
C ARG A 251 9.11 0.21 9.65
N SER A 252 8.68 -1.02 9.40
CA SER A 252 7.31 -1.35 8.99
C SER A 252 6.33 -1.49 10.18
N PRO A 253 5.00 -1.32 9.99
CA PRO A 253 4.01 -1.55 11.05
C PRO A 253 4.09 -2.94 11.69
N ASP A 254 4.32 -3.98 10.87
CA ASP A 254 4.46 -5.38 11.31
C ASP A 254 5.91 -5.80 11.63
N ASP A 255 6.82 -4.84 11.88
CA ASP A 255 8.26 -5.07 12.17
C ASP A 255 8.54 -6.29 13.07
N ALA A 256 7.82 -6.44 14.18
CA ALA A 256 8.01 -7.55 15.11
C ALA A 256 7.67 -8.92 14.49
N LEU A 257 6.62 -8.98 13.66
CA LEU A 257 6.22 -10.19 12.92
C LEU A 257 7.22 -10.48 11.80
N PHE A 258 7.66 -9.46 11.05
CA PHE A 258 8.69 -9.62 10.03
C PHE A 258 10.01 -10.13 10.61
N ARG A 259 10.45 -9.60 11.76
CA ARG A 259 11.61 -10.11 12.49
C ARG A 259 11.44 -11.56 12.94
N PHE A 260 10.28 -11.92 13.49
CA PHE A 260 9.98 -13.31 13.86
C PHE A 260 10.01 -14.26 12.65
N LEU A 261 9.45 -13.84 11.51
CA LEU A 261 9.44 -14.60 10.26
C LEU A 261 10.87 -14.76 9.69
N ALA A 262 11.69 -13.70 9.73
CA ALA A 262 13.11 -13.74 9.35
C ALA A 262 13.92 -14.67 10.28
N HIS A 263 13.78 -14.52 11.60
CA HIS A 263 14.39 -15.42 12.59
C HIS A 263 13.92 -16.88 12.39
N THR A 264 12.67 -17.10 11.99
CA THR A 264 12.13 -18.45 11.74
C THR A 264 12.86 -19.14 10.58
N TYR A 265 13.28 -18.40 9.56
CA TYR A 265 14.15 -18.93 8.52
C TYR A 265 15.59 -19.08 9.03
N SER A 266 16.18 -18.02 9.57
CA SER A 266 17.59 -17.97 9.99
C SER A 266 17.97 -19.01 11.05
N ASN A 267 17.08 -19.27 12.01
CA ASN A 267 17.26 -20.28 13.06
C ASN A 267 17.01 -21.72 12.58
N LYS A 268 16.53 -21.90 11.35
CA LYS A 268 16.38 -23.20 10.67
C LYS A 268 17.40 -23.40 9.57
N HIS A 269 17.98 -22.32 9.04
CA HIS A 269 19.15 -22.38 8.17
C HIS A 269 20.35 -22.91 8.96
N LEU A 270 21.13 -23.83 8.38
CA LEU A 270 22.26 -24.42 9.10
C LEU A 270 23.40 -23.43 9.40
N THR A 271 23.45 -22.27 8.72
CA THR A 271 24.54 -21.26 8.88
C THR A 271 24.07 -19.84 9.21
N MET A 272 22.86 -19.42 8.83
CA MET A 272 22.51 -17.97 8.75
C MET A 272 22.54 -17.29 10.12
N SER A 273 21.92 -17.92 11.12
CA SER A 273 21.90 -17.47 12.53
C SER A 273 23.27 -17.40 13.21
N LYS A 274 24.35 -17.87 12.56
CA LYS A 274 25.71 -17.87 13.12
C LYS A 274 26.50 -16.58 12.84
N SER A 275 25.90 -15.61 12.16
CA SER A 275 26.39 -14.22 12.02
C SER A 275 27.79 -14.06 11.38
N LEU A 276 28.33 -15.09 10.73
CA LEU A 276 29.70 -15.17 10.21
C LEU A 276 29.73 -15.81 8.82
N ASP A 277 29.25 -15.08 7.82
CA ASP A 277 29.43 -15.42 6.40
C ASP A 277 29.58 -14.13 5.57
N CYS A 278 30.20 -14.24 4.39
CA CYS A 278 30.32 -13.18 3.37
C CYS A 278 30.98 -11.83 3.78
N GLY A 279 31.51 -11.70 5.00
CA GLY A 279 32.22 -10.51 5.48
C GLY A 279 31.34 -9.39 6.05
N ALA A 280 30.07 -9.66 6.36
CA ALA A 280 29.17 -8.76 7.05
C ALA A 280 28.53 -9.46 8.27
N GLU A 281 28.45 -8.77 9.41
CA GLU A 281 27.91 -9.34 10.65
C GLU A 281 26.42 -8.99 10.78
N PHE A 282 25.54 -9.94 10.44
CA PHE A 282 24.09 -9.83 10.66
C PHE A 282 23.70 -10.55 11.95
N LEU A 283 23.32 -9.79 12.98
CA LEU A 283 22.91 -10.35 14.27
C LEU A 283 21.73 -11.32 14.09
N ASP A 284 21.86 -12.51 14.64
CA ASP A 284 20.92 -13.63 14.49
C ASP A 284 20.59 -13.99 13.02
N GLY A 285 21.43 -13.57 12.06
CA GLY A 285 21.26 -13.81 10.63
C GLY A 285 20.09 -13.06 9.98
N ILE A 286 19.64 -11.93 10.54
CA ILE A 286 18.54 -11.13 9.98
C ILE A 286 18.95 -9.66 9.81
N THR A 287 18.29 -8.93 8.90
CA THR A 287 18.44 -7.47 8.78
C THR A 287 17.16 -6.80 8.29
N ASN A 288 16.88 -5.58 8.74
CA ASN A 288 15.96 -4.73 7.97
C ASN A 288 16.64 -4.35 6.64
N GLY A 289 15.90 -4.28 5.54
CA GLY A 289 16.44 -4.00 4.20
C GLY A 289 17.18 -2.67 4.14
N ALA A 290 16.49 -1.55 4.41
CA ALA A 290 17.10 -0.22 4.38
C ALA A 290 18.23 -0.03 5.42
N ALA A 291 18.15 -0.73 6.56
CA ALA A 291 19.22 -0.76 7.56
C ALA A 291 20.50 -1.45 7.06
N TRP A 292 20.41 -2.27 6.01
CA TRP A 292 21.58 -2.81 5.29
C TRP A 292 22.00 -1.85 4.17
N TYR A 293 21.08 -1.51 3.25
CA TYR A 293 21.19 -0.43 2.26
C TYR A 293 19.84 -0.17 1.57
N ASP A 294 19.56 1.06 1.14
CA ASP A 294 18.29 1.39 0.46
C ASP A 294 18.12 0.62 -0.88
N VAL A 295 17.08 -0.23 -0.95
CA VAL A 295 16.66 -1.02 -2.11
C VAL A 295 15.36 -0.45 -2.67
N SER A 296 15.51 0.58 -3.49
CA SER A 296 14.38 1.34 -3.99
C SER A 296 13.77 0.75 -5.28
N GLY A 297 12.47 0.44 -5.24
CA GLY A 297 11.74 -0.24 -6.32
C GLY A 297 11.80 -1.78 -6.21
N GLY A 298 11.91 -2.31 -4.99
CA GLY A 298 11.98 -3.74 -4.72
C GLY A 298 10.62 -4.47 -4.70
N MET A 299 10.63 -5.76 -4.99
CA MET A 299 9.43 -6.61 -4.99
C MET A 299 8.85 -6.83 -3.58
N GLN A 300 9.72 -6.92 -2.58
CA GLN A 300 9.35 -7.25 -1.20
C GLN A 300 8.35 -6.23 -0.62
N ASP A 301 8.68 -4.94 -0.70
CA ASP A 301 7.84 -3.87 -0.18
C ASP A 301 6.58 -3.68 -1.02
N PHE A 302 6.65 -3.89 -2.34
CA PHE A 302 5.47 -3.89 -3.21
C PHE A 302 4.41 -4.91 -2.76
N ASN A 303 4.83 -6.11 -2.32
CA ASN A 303 3.90 -7.12 -1.82
C ASN A 303 3.11 -6.64 -0.61
N TYR A 304 3.80 -6.05 0.38
CA TYR A 304 3.21 -5.61 1.64
C TYR A 304 2.37 -4.33 1.49
N LEU A 305 2.76 -3.41 0.59
CA LEU A 305 2.09 -2.12 0.40
C LEU A 305 0.90 -2.17 -0.56
N HIS A 306 0.87 -3.12 -1.50
CA HIS A 306 -0.18 -3.21 -2.52
C HIS A 306 -1.00 -4.52 -2.49
N SER A 307 -0.73 -5.43 -1.55
CA SER A 307 -1.50 -6.68 -1.40
C SER A 307 -1.55 -7.17 0.06
N ASN A 308 -2.22 -8.29 0.32
CA ASN A 308 -2.22 -8.94 1.63
C ASN A 308 -0.91 -9.67 1.98
N ALA A 309 0.07 -9.69 1.07
CA ALA A 309 1.20 -10.62 1.13
C ALA A 309 2.38 -10.06 1.94
N PHE A 310 2.73 -10.76 3.01
CA PHE A 310 3.96 -10.51 3.76
C PHE A 310 5.12 -11.18 3.03
N GLU A 311 6.11 -10.41 2.57
CA GLU A 311 7.29 -10.96 1.87
C GLU A 311 8.59 -10.67 2.64
N ILE A 312 9.54 -11.62 2.57
CA ILE A 312 10.89 -11.50 3.09
C ILE A 312 11.89 -11.95 2.01
N THR A 313 13.00 -11.23 1.94
CA THR A 313 14.10 -11.45 1.00
C THR A 313 15.16 -12.34 1.64
N PHE A 314 15.43 -13.51 1.06
CA PHE A 314 16.40 -14.46 1.61
C PHE A 314 17.65 -14.55 0.74
N GLU A 315 18.74 -14.00 1.25
CA GLU A 315 20.09 -14.15 0.71
C GLU A 315 20.66 -15.50 1.15
N LEU A 316 20.89 -16.41 0.20
CA LEU A 316 21.14 -17.82 0.51
C LEU A 316 22.63 -18.20 0.57
N SER A 317 23.50 -17.48 -0.14
CA SER A 317 24.91 -17.85 -0.32
C SER A 317 25.78 -16.66 -0.75
N CYS A 318 27.00 -16.58 -0.22
CA CYS A 318 27.96 -15.52 -0.56
C CYS A 318 28.35 -15.49 -2.03
N CYS A 319 28.53 -16.66 -2.64
CA CYS A 319 28.71 -16.78 -4.09
C CYS A 319 27.33 -16.88 -4.75
N LYS A 320 27.11 -16.05 -5.77
CA LYS A 320 25.84 -15.99 -6.52
C LYS A 320 25.62 -17.24 -7.40
N TYR A 321 26.66 -17.63 -8.14
CA TYR A 321 26.63 -18.74 -9.09
C TYR A 321 27.84 -19.68 -8.88
N PRO A 322 27.92 -20.41 -7.75
CA PRO A 322 29.05 -21.30 -7.49
C PRO A 322 29.05 -22.51 -8.44
N LEU A 323 30.20 -23.16 -8.58
CA LEU A 323 30.34 -24.36 -9.39
C LEU A 323 29.53 -25.53 -8.79
N ALA A 324 28.69 -26.17 -9.60
CA ALA A 324 27.81 -27.27 -9.18
C ALA A 324 28.61 -28.52 -8.80
N LYS A 325 29.64 -28.84 -9.61
CA LYS A 325 30.59 -29.95 -9.41
C LYS A 325 31.32 -29.94 -8.06
N ASP A 326 31.36 -28.80 -7.36
CA ASP A 326 32.04 -28.65 -6.09
C ASP A 326 31.10 -28.96 -4.89
N GLY A 327 29.87 -29.43 -5.15
CA GLY A 327 28.91 -29.90 -4.14
C GLY A 327 28.07 -28.80 -3.47
N ASN A 328 28.23 -27.55 -3.91
CA ASN A 328 27.56 -26.39 -3.32
C ASN A 328 26.03 -26.50 -3.36
N LEU A 329 25.45 -26.93 -4.48
CA LEU A 329 24.00 -27.09 -4.63
C LEU A 329 23.40 -28.06 -3.58
N THR A 330 24.05 -29.20 -3.34
CA THR A 330 23.62 -30.15 -2.31
C THR A 330 23.82 -29.62 -0.89
N LYS A 331 24.90 -28.86 -0.63
CA LYS A 331 25.15 -28.18 0.64
C LYS A 331 24.10 -27.11 0.93
N GLU A 332 23.76 -26.27 -0.05
CA GLU A 332 22.74 -25.23 0.15
C GLU A 332 21.34 -25.81 0.28
N TRP A 333 21.03 -26.96 -0.33
CA TRP A 333 19.79 -27.68 -0.05
C TRP A 333 19.72 -28.20 1.39
N ASP A 334 20.80 -28.78 1.93
CA ASP A 334 20.83 -29.17 3.34
C ASP A 334 20.77 -27.96 4.29
N ASN A 335 21.40 -26.83 3.92
CA ASN A 335 21.27 -25.57 4.66
C ASN A 335 19.84 -25.04 4.67
N ASN A 336 19.12 -25.08 3.54
CA ASN A 336 17.84 -24.39 3.35
C ASN A 336 16.58 -25.24 3.55
N ARG A 337 16.63 -26.56 3.32
CA ARG A 337 15.45 -27.45 3.28
C ARG A 337 14.52 -27.30 4.48
N GLU A 338 15.05 -27.27 5.71
CA GLU A 338 14.23 -27.14 6.91
C GLU A 338 13.68 -25.71 7.09
N ALA A 339 14.43 -24.69 6.67
CA ALA A 339 13.99 -23.29 6.70
C ALA A 339 12.85 -23.05 5.70
N LEU A 340 13.01 -23.50 4.45
CA LEU A 340 11.98 -23.45 3.41
C LEU A 340 10.66 -24.11 3.85
N LEU A 341 10.73 -25.30 4.44
CA LEU A 341 9.55 -26.01 4.95
C LEU A 341 8.92 -25.31 6.15
N THR A 342 9.72 -24.88 7.12
CA THR A 342 9.22 -24.18 8.32
C THR A 342 8.60 -22.83 7.97
N TYR A 343 9.17 -22.10 7.01
CA TYR A 343 8.66 -20.80 6.58
C TYR A 343 7.30 -20.91 5.89
N MET A 344 7.10 -21.91 5.02
CA MET A 344 5.78 -22.19 4.44
C MET A 344 4.73 -22.53 5.51
N GLU A 345 5.11 -23.19 6.61
CA GLU A 345 4.22 -23.45 7.74
C GLU A 345 3.79 -22.16 8.47
N MET A 346 4.57 -21.07 8.40
CA MET A 346 4.19 -19.78 8.99
C MET A 346 3.01 -19.08 8.29
N SER A 347 2.56 -19.58 7.13
CA SER A 347 1.28 -19.17 6.51
C SER A 347 0.06 -19.39 7.41
N HIS A 348 0.23 -20.19 8.47
CA HIS A 348 -0.78 -20.56 9.45
C HIS A 348 -0.61 -19.86 10.82
N LEU A 349 0.11 -18.73 10.89
CA LEU A 349 0.15 -17.88 12.08
C LEU A 349 -1.08 -16.96 12.16
N GLY A 350 -1.39 -16.49 13.37
CA GLY A 350 -2.37 -15.45 13.61
C GLY A 350 -3.81 -15.94 13.49
N ILE A 351 -4.61 -15.24 12.69
CA ILE A 351 -6.06 -15.44 12.53
C ILE A 351 -6.44 -15.71 11.07
N LYS A 352 -7.50 -16.49 10.86
CA LYS A 352 -8.19 -16.60 9.56
C LYS A 352 -9.67 -16.88 9.75
N GLY A 353 -10.49 -16.53 8.78
CA GLY A 353 -11.94 -16.77 8.86
C GLY A 353 -12.65 -16.38 7.59
N PHE A 354 -13.98 -16.42 7.63
CA PHE A 354 -14.80 -15.65 6.71
C PHE A 354 -15.33 -14.39 7.39
N ILE A 355 -15.46 -13.33 6.60
CA ILE A 355 -16.29 -12.18 6.89
C ILE A 355 -17.56 -12.37 6.05
N ARG A 356 -18.71 -12.53 6.73
CA ARG A 356 -19.99 -12.89 6.13
C ARG A 356 -21.12 -12.00 6.62
N ASP A 357 -22.09 -11.85 5.73
CA ASP A 357 -23.38 -11.23 6.00
C ASP A 357 -24.22 -12.10 6.96
N VAL A 358 -24.76 -11.52 8.03
CA VAL A 358 -25.62 -12.21 9.02
C VAL A 358 -26.91 -12.79 8.41
N GLN A 359 -27.47 -12.17 7.37
CA GLN A 359 -28.76 -12.52 6.80
C GLN A 359 -28.63 -13.54 5.65
N THR A 360 -27.67 -13.32 4.75
CA THR A 360 -27.49 -14.15 3.54
C THR A 360 -26.46 -15.27 3.72
N ALA A 361 -25.62 -15.19 4.75
CA ALA A 361 -24.40 -15.99 4.95
C ALA A 361 -23.36 -15.89 3.81
N THR A 362 -23.53 -14.96 2.84
CA THR A 362 -22.56 -14.77 1.75
C THR A 362 -21.30 -14.07 2.25
N GLY A 363 -20.15 -14.44 1.69
CA GLY A 363 -18.88 -13.77 1.97
C GLY A 363 -18.84 -12.33 1.47
N ILE A 364 -18.29 -11.43 2.29
CA ILE A 364 -18.16 -10.01 2.00
C ILE A 364 -16.73 -9.77 1.49
N VAL A 365 -16.59 -9.34 0.23
CA VAL A 365 -15.30 -9.09 -0.44
C VAL A 365 -14.75 -7.71 -0.11
N GLY A 366 -13.42 -7.56 -0.03
CA GLY A 366 -12.75 -6.27 0.16
C GLY A 366 -12.83 -5.68 1.58
N ALA A 367 -13.60 -6.31 2.47
CA ALA A 367 -13.72 -5.96 3.89
C ALA A 367 -12.34 -5.87 4.54
N LEU A 368 -12.12 -4.84 5.34
CA LEU A 368 -10.84 -4.47 5.92
C LEU A 368 -10.72 -5.04 7.33
N ILE A 369 -9.60 -5.71 7.60
CA ILE A 369 -9.28 -6.31 8.91
C ILE A 369 -8.17 -5.47 9.56
N GLN A 370 -8.60 -4.61 10.48
CA GLN A 370 -7.75 -3.70 11.25
C GLN A 370 -7.39 -4.33 12.60
N ILE A 371 -6.15 -4.09 13.03
CA ILE A 371 -5.61 -4.51 14.33
C ILE A 371 -5.32 -3.24 15.11
N GLU A 372 -5.98 -3.01 16.25
CA GLU A 372 -5.91 -1.72 16.97
C GLU A 372 -4.47 -1.29 17.31
N SER A 373 -3.58 -2.26 17.54
CA SER A 373 -2.17 -2.06 17.89
C SER A 373 -1.19 -2.10 16.71
N ILE A 374 -1.65 -2.28 15.45
CA ILE A 374 -0.77 -2.38 14.27
C ILE A 374 -1.36 -1.56 13.10
N PRO A 375 -0.74 -0.44 12.68
CA PRO A 375 -1.24 0.43 11.61
C PRO A 375 -0.96 -0.13 10.20
N HIS A 376 -1.40 -1.36 9.95
CA HIS A 376 -1.48 -2.00 8.64
C HIS A 376 -2.66 -2.98 8.67
N ALA A 377 -3.50 -2.97 7.64
CA ALA A 377 -4.73 -3.76 7.56
C ALA A 377 -4.79 -4.58 6.26
N VAL A 378 -5.32 -5.80 6.35
CA VAL A 378 -5.49 -6.72 5.21
C VAL A 378 -6.95 -6.80 4.77
N ARG A 379 -7.24 -7.37 3.60
CA ARG A 379 -8.59 -7.43 3.02
C ARG A 379 -9.10 -8.85 2.75
N SER A 380 -10.41 -9.06 2.81
CA SER A 380 -11.05 -10.31 2.40
C SER A 380 -11.11 -10.49 0.88
N ILE A 381 -11.04 -11.75 0.44
CA ILE A 381 -11.18 -12.14 -0.98
C ILE A 381 -12.66 -12.38 -1.35
N GLN A 382 -12.92 -12.74 -2.61
CA GLN A 382 -14.27 -12.90 -3.19
C GLN A 382 -15.22 -13.85 -2.43
N SER A 383 -14.69 -14.83 -1.68
CA SER A 383 -15.45 -15.77 -0.84
C SER A 383 -15.74 -15.23 0.57
N GLY A 384 -15.33 -14.00 0.88
CA GLY A 384 -15.27 -13.44 2.23
C GLY A 384 -14.13 -14.00 3.07
N ALA A 385 -13.32 -14.94 2.57
CA ALA A 385 -12.19 -15.49 3.31
C ALA A 385 -11.11 -14.42 3.53
N TYR A 386 -10.45 -14.48 4.68
CA TYR A 386 -9.32 -13.63 5.01
C TYR A 386 -8.31 -14.37 5.89
N TRP A 387 -7.07 -13.88 5.88
CA TRP A 387 -5.99 -14.33 6.75
C TRP A 387 -5.22 -13.10 7.23
N ARG A 388 -4.91 -13.02 8.52
CA ARG A 388 -3.99 -12.02 9.07
C ARG A 388 -2.98 -12.71 9.97
N LEU A 389 -1.73 -12.75 9.51
CA LEU A 389 -0.59 -13.18 10.29
C LEU A 389 -0.42 -12.27 11.51
N LEU A 390 -0.24 -12.88 12.69
CA LEU A 390 -0.02 -12.22 13.97
C LEU A 390 0.90 -13.10 14.83
N LEU A 391 1.65 -12.47 15.73
CA LEU A 391 2.41 -13.16 16.78
C LEU A 391 1.48 -13.60 17.93
N PRO A 392 1.97 -14.41 18.89
CA PRO A 392 1.21 -14.69 20.09
C PRO A 392 0.92 -13.40 20.88
N GLY A 393 -0.33 -13.17 21.27
CA GLY A 393 -0.76 -11.94 21.93
C GLY A 393 -2.29 -11.80 22.03
N LEU A 394 -2.72 -10.83 22.85
CA LEU A 394 -4.11 -10.40 22.92
C LEU A 394 -4.32 -9.24 21.94
N TYR A 395 -5.25 -9.40 21.01
CA TYR A 395 -5.55 -8.40 19.99
C TYR A 395 -7.01 -7.95 20.05
N ASN A 396 -7.23 -6.66 19.87
CA ASN A 396 -8.52 -6.12 19.47
C ASN A 396 -8.53 -6.04 17.94
N ILE A 397 -9.45 -6.77 17.33
CA ILE A 397 -9.53 -6.95 15.87
C ILE A 397 -10.85 -6.34 15.41
N THR A 398 -10.79 -5.25 14.67
CA THR A 398 -11.96 -4.59 14.08
C THR A 398 -12.05 -4.98 12.62
N VAL A 399 -13.21 -5.49 12.22
CA VAL A 399 -13.54 -5.65 10.81
C VAL A 399 -14.53 -4.57 10.39
N THR A 400 -14.15 -3.81 9.37
CA THR A 400 -14.97 -2.79 8.69
C THR A 400 -15.27 -3.26 7.27
N ALA A 401 -16.46 -2.96 6.76
CA ALA A 401 -16.81 -3.19 5.36
C ALA A 401 -17.89 -2.19 4.94
N THR A 402 -17.70 -1.52 3.80
CA THR A 402 -18.72 -0.66 3.20
C THR A 402 -20.00 -1.49 3.02
N GLY A 403 -21.07 -1.11 3.73
CA GLY A 403 -22.33 -1.87 3.77
C GLY A 403 -22.74 -2.42 5.14
N TYR A 404 -21.85 -2.36 6.14
CA TYR A 404 -21.95 -3.20 7.33
C TYR A 404 -21.49 -2.49 8.61
N LEU A 405 -22.18 -2.76 9.73
CA LEU A 405 -21.70 -2.32 11.05
C LEU A 405 -20.34 -2.98 11.34
N SER A 406 -19.39 -2.16 11.78
CA SER A 406 -18.07 -2.64 12.17
C SER A 406 -18.19 -3.62 13.35
N GLN A 407 -17.41 -4.69 13.31
CA GLN A 407 -17.39 -5.69 14.38
C GLN A 407 -16.00 -5.78 14.98
N THR A 408 -15.83 -5.20 16.17
CA THR A 408 -14.64 -5.40 16.98
C THR A 408 -14.78 -6.63 17.86
N LYS A 409 -13.78 -7.52 17.79
CA LYS A 409 -13.58 -8.61 18.75
C LYS A 409 -12.41 -8.26 19.65
N TYR A 410 -12.71 -8.02 20.91
CA TYR A 410 -11.76 -7.63 21.93
C TYR A 410 -11.05 -8.84 22.54
N ASN A 411 -9.81 -8.66 23.00
CA ASN A 411 -9.03 -9.65 23.75
C ASN A 411 -8.91 -11.02 23.04
N VAL A 412 -8.82 -11.04 21.70
CA VAL A 412 -8.63 -12.27 20.94
C VAL A 412 -7.23 -12.80 21.20
N ASN A 413 -7.14 -13.90 21.92
CA ASN A 413 -5.89 -14.56 22.29
C ASN A 413 -5.36 -15.41 21.14
N VAL A 414 -4.44 -14.84 20.36
CA VAL A 414 -3.61 -15.60 19.41
C VAL A 414 -2.51 -16.28 20.21
N THR A 415 -2.43 -17.62 20.15
CA THR A 415 -1.36 -18.37 20.85
C THR A 415 -0.31 -18.96 19.90
N ASN A 416 -0.68 -19.23 18.64
CA ASN A 416 0.13 -19.94 17.65
C ASN A 416 0.69 -21.31 18.12
N GLU A 417 0.16 -21.90 19.20
CA GLU A 417 0.62 -23.19 19.77
C GLU A 417 0.55 -24.35 18.75
N ASN A 418 -0.39 -24.27 17.81
CA ASN A 418 -0.55 -25.25 16.75
C ASN A 418 -0.46 -24.60 15.36
N ILE A 419 0.77 -24.51 14.84
CA ILE A 419 1.13 -23.89 13.55
C ILE A 419 0.59 -24.69 12.32
N THR A 420 -0.37 -25.60 12.51
CA THR A 420 -1.06 -26.29 11.39
C THR A 420 -2.30 -25.56 10.89
N SER A 421 -2.79 -24.56 11.64
CA SER A 421 -3.85 -23.65 11.20
C SER A 421 -3.87 -22.40 12.08
N ALA A 422 -3.96 -21.23 11.45
CA ALA A 422 -4.27 -19.98 12.13
C ALA A 422 -5.61 -20.09 12.89
N LEU A 423 -5.77 -19.28 13.94
CA LEU A 423 -6.96 -19.23 14.79
C LEU A 423 -8.19 -18.88 13.94
N ARG A 424 -9.17 -19.80 13.92
CA ARG A 424 -10.43 -19.61 13.20
C ARG A 424 -11.28 -18.54 13.88
N LEU A 425 -11.50 -17.42 13.20
CA LEU A 425 -12.19 -16.24 13.73
C LEU A 425 -13.17 -15.65 12.69
N ASP A 426 -14.38 -16.20 12.61
CA ASP A 426 -15.39 -15.73 11.65
C ASP A 426 -16.10 -14.48 12.12
N PHE A 427 -16.17 -13.46 11.27
CA PHE A 427 -16.97 -12.26 11.53
C PHE A 427 -18.30 -12.40 10.81
N LEU A 428 -19.38 -12.40 11.59
CA LEU A 428 -20.73 -12.24 11.06
C LEU A 428 -21.05 -10.75 11.16
N LEU A 429 -20.75 -10.01 10.10
CA LEU A 429 -21.15 -8.61 10.01
C LEU A 429 -22.65 -8.57 9.75
N GLN A 430 -23.38 -7.89 10.63
CA GLN A 430 -24.73 -7.52 10.28
C GLN A 430 -24.62 -6.49 9.15
N ILE A 431 -25.41 -6.67 8.07
CA ILE A 431 -25.87 -5.47 7.35
C ILE A 431 -26.41 -4.59 8.46
N GLY A 432 -25.83 -3.42 8.64
CA GLY A 432 -26.27 -2.59 9.74
C GLY A 432 -27.74 -2.24 9.53
N ASN A 433 -28.37 -1.80 10.61
CA ASN A 433 -29.47 -0.88 10.40
C ASN A 433 -28.98 0.46 9.82
N ASP A 434 -27.66 0.60 9.62
CA ASP A 434 -26.94 1.58 8.81
C ASP A 434 -26.05 0.85 7.76
N ASP A 435 -25.80 1.49 6.63
CA ASP A 435 -25.04 1.01 5.45
C ASP A 435 -25.54 -0.21 4.67
N GLY A 436 -26.58 -0.90 5.13
CA GLY A 436 -27.65 -1.15 4.16
C GLY A 436 -28.10 0.22 3.61
N PRO A 437 -27.70 0.64 2.38
CA PRO A 437 -27.95 1.95 1.79
C PRO A 437 -28.09 3.15 2.74
N ILE A 438 -26.96 3.74 3.19
CA ILE A 438 -26.79 4.58 4.41
C ILE A 438 -28.13 4.99 5.01
N SER A 439 -28.49 4.37 6.13
CA SER A 439 -29.87 4.50 6.58
C SER A 439 -30.22 5.94 6.95
N THR A 440 -31.52 6.18 7.05
CA THR A 440 -32.05 7.45 7.55
C THR A 440 -31.49 7.85 8.92
N GLN A 441 -30.94 6.91 9.70
CA GLN A 441 -30.31 7.18 10.99
C GLN A 441 -28.88 7.69 10.84
N ASP A 442 -27.95 7.01 10.15
CA ASP A 442 -26.60 7.58 9.93
C ASP A 442 -26.51 8.67 8.86
N VAL A 443 -27.44 8.74 7.90
CA VAL A 443 -27.63 9.99 7.14
C VAL A 443 -27.98 11.13 8.10
N SER A 444 -28.78 10.90 9.15
CA SER A 444 -29.09 11.95 10.14
C SER A 444 -27.93 12.26 11.09
N SER A 445 -27.09 11.27 11.45
CA SER A 445 -25.93 11.47 12.32
C SER A 445 -24.86 12.29 11.60
N ILE A 446 -24.45 11.89 10.39
CA ILE A 446 -23.47 12.61 9.57
C ILE A 446 -24.01 13.99 9.16
N ASN A 447 -25.29 14.11 8.78
CA ASN A 447 -25.86 15.42 8.48
C ASN A 447 -25.91 16.32 9.72
N SER A 448 -26.06 15.78 10.94
CA SER A 448 -25.94 16.56 12.19
C SER A 448 -24.51 17.07 12.41
N ILE A 449 -23.49 16.26 12.12
CA ILE A 449 -22.08 16.68 12.15
C ILE A 449 -21.82 17.75 11.09
N TYR A 450 -22.26 17.55 9.85
CA TYR A 450 -22.07 18.48 8.74
C TYR A 450 -22.80 19.81 8.98
N ASN A 451 -24.03 19.77 9.53
CA ASN A 451 -24.73 20.96 10.02
C ASN A 451 -23.94 21.68 11.13
N THR A 452 -23.29 20.94 12.03
CA THR A 452 -22.45 21.51 13.08
C THR A 452 -21.22 22.21 12.50
N LEU A 453 -20.52 21.56 11.57
CA LEU A 453 -19.37 22.12 10.83
C LEU A 453 -19.75 23.39 10.04
N SER A 454 -20.85 23.36 9.29
CA SER A 454 -21.38 24.55 8.58
C SER A 454 -21.69 25.71 9.54
N ASN A 455 -22.29 25.43 10.70
CA ASN A 455 -22.55 26.44 11.72
C ASN A 455 -21.25 27.05 12.31
N TYR A 456 -20.16 26.29 12.40
CA TYR A 456 -18.84 26.83 12.77
C TYR A 456 -18.24 27.70 11.66
N ALA A 457 -18.24 27.25 10.40
CA ALA A 457 -17.78 28.05 9.26
C ALA A 457 -18.54 29.38 9.14
N LYS A 458 -19.86 29.35 9.35
CA LYS A 458 -20.71 30.55 9.36
C LYS A 458 -20.34 31.52 10.49
N LYS A 459 -19.93 31.04 11.68
CA LYS A 459 -19.45 31.89 12.78
C LYS A 459 -18.07 32.52 12.51
N LEU A 460 -17.20 31.85 11.77
CA LEU A 460 -15.92 32.42 11.32
C LEU A 460 -16.14 33.60 10.37
N SER A 461 -17.24 33.58 9.61
CA SER A 461 -17.63 34.66 8.69
C SER A 461 -18.32 35.87 9.36
N THR A 462 -18.56 35.86 10.68
CA THR A 462 -19.24 36.95 11.41
C THR A 462 -18.39 37.51 12.56
N ASP A 463 -18.91 38.48 13.30
CA ASP A 463 -18.25 39.08 14.49
C ASP A 463 -17.93 38.04 15.57
N SER A 464 -18.65 36.91 15.61
CA SER A 464 -18.43 35.79 16.53
C SER A 464 -17.08 35.08 16.34
N ARG A 465 -16.32 35.37 15.27
CA ARG A 465 -15.02 34.74 15.00
C ARG A 465 -14.01 34.93 16.14
N HIS A 466 -14.04 36.06 16.84
CA HIS A 466 -13.10 36.34 17.93
C HIS A 466 -13.32 35.41 19.14
N GLU A 467 -14.57 35.05 19.45
CA GLU A 467 -14.90 34.09 20.49
C GLU A 467 -14.47 32.67 20.07
N LEU A 468 -14.76 32.28 18.83
CA LEU A 468 -14.43 30.93 18.34
C LEU A 468 -12.91 30.70 18.24
N LEU A 469 -12.16 31.68 17.73
CA LEU A 469 -10.70 31.61 17.62
C LEU A 469 -10.01 31.80 18.98
N GLY A 470 -10.58 32.58 19.90
CA GLY A 470 -10.04 32.74 21.27
C GLY A 470 -10.15 31.49 22.15
N ASN A 471 -10.94 30.49 21.73
CA ASN A 471 -11.09 29.18 22.38
C ASN A 471 -10.20 28.09 21.72
N LEU A 472 -9.24 28.48 20.87
CA LEU A 472 -8.26 27.60 20.25
C LEU A 472 -6.86 27.92 20.78
N MET A 473 -6.02 26.91 20.93
CA MET A 473 -4.62 27.06 21.30
C MET A 473 -3.80 27.54 20.10
N GLU A 474 -2.88 28.48 20.34
CA GLU A 474 -1.89 28.93 19.36
C GLU A 474 -0.54 28.20 19.55
N PRO A 475 0.19 27.91 18.46
CA PRO A 475 1.58 27.48 18.53
C PRO A 475 2.46 28.50 19.27
N LYS A 476 3.45 28.02 20.02
CA LYS A 476 4.26 28.86 20.94
C LYS A 476 5.53 29.41 20.31
N GLU A 477 5.90 28.92 19.14
CA GLU A 477 7.06 29.38 18.39
C GLU A 477 6.76 30.69 17.66
N LYS A 478 7.74 31.59 17.62
CA LYS A 478 7.65 32.81 16.81
C LYS A 478 7.54 32.47 15.32
N PHE A 479 7.08 33.43 14.54
CA PHE A 479 7.30 33.38 13.09
C PHE A 479 8.74 33.74 12.74
N GLN A 480 9.21 33.05 11.71
CA GLN A 480 10.51 33.14 11.04
C GLN A 480 10.31 32.50 9.65
N TYR A 481 11.16 32.78 8.68
CA TYR A 481 11.13 32.07 7.41
C TYR A 481 11.78 30.69 7.53
N HIS A 482 11.09 29.65 7.07
CA HIS A 482 11.62 28.30 7.07
C HIS A 482 12.31 28.01 5.72
N THR A 483 13.64 27.93 5.74
CA THR A 483 14.43 27.26 4.67
C THR A 483 13.88 25.86 4.40
N TYR A 484 14.15 25.30 3.23
CA TYR A 484 13.68 23.96 2.87
C TYR A 484 13.98 22.93 3.97
N ASP A 485 15.23 22.86 4.45
CA ASP A 485 15.62 21.92 5.52
C ASP A 485 14.89 22.21 6.85
N SER A 486 14.68 23.49 7.19
CA SER A 486 13.98 23.89 8.42
C SER A 486 12.50 23.51 8.38
N MET A 487 11.82 23.76 7.24
CA MET A 487 10.46 23.34 6.97
C MET A 487 10.32 21.82 7.06
N VAL A 488 11.21 21.09 6.38
CA VAL A 488 11.20 19.62 6.35
C VAL A 488 11.40 19.02 7.73
N ASN A 489 12.27 19.60 8.56
CA ASN A 489 12.46 19.17 9.93
C ASN A 489 11.23 19.45 10.81
N LYS A 490 10.59 20.62 10.67
CA LYS A 490 9.33 20.95 11.39
C LYS A 490 8.19 20.02 11.00
N LEU A 491 8.04 19.68 9.71
CA LEU A 491 7.04 18.71 9.25
C LEU A 491 7.27 17.32 9.86
N LYS A 492 8.53 16.84 9.87
CA LYS A 492 8.88 15.55 10.50
C LYS A 492 8.64 15.53 12.01
N GLU A 493 8.94 16.64 12.72
CA GLU A 493 8.64 16.79 14.15
C GLU A 493 7.13 16.60 14.40
N LEU A 494 6.30 17.35 13.67
CA LEU A 494 4.84 17.29 13.82
C LEU A 494 4.29 15.89 13.51
N ASN A 495 4.76 15.24 12.43
CA ASN A 495 4.36 13.86 12.12
C ASN A 495 4.77 12.86 13.22
N THR A 496 5.96 13.02 13.79
CA THR A 496 6.47 12.15 14.87
C THR A 496 5.72 12.35 16.20
N LYS A 497 5.17 13.56 16.40
CA LYS A 497 4.46 14.01 17.61
C LYS A 497 2.97 13.72 17.58
N TYR A 498 2.37 13.68 16.38
CA TYR A 498 0.94 13.41 16.15
C TYR A 498 0.65 12.22 15.20
N PRO A 499 1.37 11.07 15.28
CA PRO A 499 1.34 10.01 14.27
C PRO A 499 0.00 9.23 14.20
N HIS A 500 -0.94 9.56 15.08
CA HIS A 500 -2.30 9.00 15.10
C HIS A 500 -3.33 9.87 14.37
N ILE A 501 -2.94 11.06 13.90
CA ILE A 501 -3.76 11.93 13.03
C ILE A 501 -3.00 12.50 11.83
N THR A 502 -1.70 12.20 11.68
CA THR A 502 -0.86 12.75 10.61
C THR A 502 -0.20 11.67 9.77
N THR A 503 0.05 11.98 8.50
CA THR A 503 0.96 11.21 7.64
C THR A 503 1.66 12.13 6.66
N LEU A 504 2.98 12.23 6.79
CA LEU A 504 3.86 13.02 5.94
C LEU A 504 4.37 12.18 4.75
N TYR A 505 4.22 12.70 3.54
CA TYR A 505 4.68 12.06 2.30
C TYR A 505 5.16 13.10 1.28
N THR A 506 5.69 12.65 0.15
CA THR A 506 6.08 13.51 -0.98
C THR A 506 5.29 13.14 -2.24
N ILE A 507 4.96 14.13 -3.07
CA ILE A 507 4.35 13.89 -4.39
C ILE A 507 5.38 13.87 -5.53
N GLY A 508 6.63 14.27 -5.24
CA GLY A 508 7.72 14.28 -6.21
C GLY A 508 8.87 15.19 -5.82
N GLN A 509 9.61 15.66 -6.82
CA GLN A 509 10.80 16.49 -6.62
C GLN A 509 10.82 17.66 -7.58
N SER A 510 11.42 18.77 -7.13
CA SER A 510 11.71 19.94 -7.94
C SER A 510 12.86 19.71 -8.94
N VAL A 511 13.14 20.73 -9.76
CA VAL A 511 14.32 20.80 -10.64
C VAL A 511 15.62 20.56 -9.85
N GLU A 512 15.85 21.25 -8.74
CA GLU A 512 17.02 21.08 -7.85
C GLU A 512 16.91 19.92 -6.86
N LYS A 513 15.96 18.98 -7.06
CA LYS A 513 15.81 17.73 -6.28
C LYS A 513 15.40 17.93 -4.82
N ARG A 514 14.65 19.00 -4.52
CA ARG A 514 13.93 19.17 -3.25
C ARG A 514 12.58 18.45 -3.33
N ASP A 515 12.23 17.69 -2.30
CA ASP A 515 11.00 16.91 -2.28
C ASP A 515 9.77 17.81 -2.04
N LEU A 516 8.67 17.48 -2.72
CA LEU A 516 7.42 18.24 -2.69
C LEU A 516 6.51 17.66 -1.61
N TRP A 517 6.80 18.04 -0.36
CA TRP A 517 6.18 17.50 0.84
C TRP A 517 4.71 17.88 1.02
N VAL A 518 3.92 16.92 1.49
CA VAL A 518 2.51 17.07 1.85
C VAL A 518 2.23 16.37 3.17
N MET A 519 1.50 17.04 4.06
CA MET A 519 0.97 16.46 5.30
C MET A 519 -0.50 16.08 5.10
N ILE A 520 -0.88 14.83 5.38
CA ILE A 520 -2.28 14.43 5.59
C ILE A 520 -2.64 14.68 7.06
N ILE A 521 -3.85 15.20 7.31
CA ILE A 521 -4.47 15.30 8.63
C ILE A 521 -5.90 14.75 8.55
N SER A 522 -6.17 13.68 9.29
CA SER A 522 -7.43 12.92 9.41
C SER A 522 -7.27 11.95 10.60
N ASP A 523 -8.33 11.41 11.21
CA ASP A 523 -8.20 10.36 12.24
C ASP A 523 -7.78 8.99 11.68
N HIS A 524 -7.98 8.77 10.37
CA HIS A 524 -7.47 7.59 9.63
C HIS A 524 -6.49 8.00 8.51
N PRO A 525 -5.38 8.70 8.80
CA PRO A 525 -4.60 9.46 7.81
C PRO A 525 -3.96 8.59 6.71
N LEU A 526 -3.81 7.29 6.93
CA LEU A 526 -3.24 6.33 5.97
C LEU A 526 -4.21 5.92 4.85
N VAL A 527 -5.52 6.10 4.99
CA VAL A 527 -6.53 5.60 4.05
C VAL A 527 -7.58 6.65 3.70
N HIS A 528 -8.12 6.60 2.48
CA HIS A 528 -9.40 7.23 2.16
C HIS A 528 -10.53 6.38 2.74
N GLU A 529 -11.45 6.98 3.49
CA GLU A 529 -12.66 6.32 3.99
C GLU A 529 -13.87 6.59 3.08
N ALA A 530 -14.64 5.55 2.79
CA ALA A 530 -15.73 5.65 1.81
C ALA A 530 -16.84 6.58 2.31
N GLY A 531 -17.01 7.75 1.67
CA GLY A 531 -17.95 8.78 2.10
C GLY A 531 -17.32 9.90 2.95
N GLU A 532 -16.02 9.87 3.22
CA GLU A 532 -15.21 11.00 3.69
C GLU A 532 -14.73 11.85 2.49
N PRO A 533 -14.97 13.17 2.45
CA PRO A 533 -14.48 14.04 1.39
C PRO A 533 -13.00 14.43 1.62
N GLU A 534 -12.20 14.42 0.54
CA GLU A 534 -10.82 14.90 0.59
C GLU A 534 -10.70 16.36 0.12
N VAL A 535 -9.89 17.14 0.85
CA VAL A 535 -9.59 18.55 0.56
C VAL A 535 -8.08 18.80 0.54
N ARG A 536 -7.64 19.87 -0.13
CA ARG A 536 -6.22 20.27 -0.09
C ARG A 536 -5.96 21.76 0.03
N TYR A 537 -4.80 22.09 0.58
CA TYR A 537 -4.16 23.38 0.46
C TYR A 537 -2.80 23.26 -0.23
N ILE A 538 -2.49 24.23 -1.09
CA ILE A 538 -1.18 24.42 -1.73
C ILE A 538 -0.76 25.88 -1.50
N ALA A 539 0.53 26.15 -1.32
CA ALA A 539 1.06 27.51 -1.32
C ALA A 539 2.38 27.59 -2.11
N ASN A 540 2.84 28.83 -2.36
CA ASN A 540 4.23 29.09 -2.77
C ASN A 540 4.61 28.29 -4.04
N ILE A 541 3.70 28.30 -5.03
CA ILE A 541 3.91 27.88 -6.43
C ILE A 541 4.77 28.92 -7.18
N HIS A 542 4.71 30.19 -6.77
CA HIS A 542 5.77 31.15 -7.00
C HIS A 542 6.62 31.23 -5.73
N GLY A 543 7.94 31.14 -5.86
CA GLY A 543 8.85 31.05 -4.72
C GLY A 543 8.99 32.35 -3.93
N ASP A 544 8.75 33.50 -4.57
CA ASP A 544 8.72 34.84 -3.96
C ASP A 544 7.45 35.11 -3.14
N GLU A 545 6.40 34.30 -3.30
CA GLU A 545 5.10 34.46 -2.65
C GLU A 545 5.04 33.56 -1.40
N VAL A 546 5.53 34.08 -0.27
CA VAL A 546 5.94 33.25 0.88
C VAL A 546 4.97 33.25 2.07
N VAL A 547 4.06 34.22 2.16
CA VAL A 547 3.08 34.29 3.28
C VAL A 547 2.24 33.01 3.38
N GLY A 548 1.77 32.48 2.25
CA GLY A 548 1.00 31.23 2.22
C GLY A 548 1.77 30.01 2.76
N ARG A 549 3.08 29.91 2.47
CA ARG A 549 3.98 28.83 2.95
C ARG A 549 4.01 28.81 4.47
N GLU A 550 4.34 29.95 5.07
CA GLU A 550 4.49 30.07 6.52
C GLU A 550 3.15 29.92 7.26
N CYS A 551 2.05 30.41 6.66
CA CYS A 551 0.71 30.14 7.16
C CYS A 551 0.34 28.65 7.12
N LEU A 552 0.70 27.90 6.07
CA LEU A 552 0.41 26.45 6.00
C LEU A 552 1.27 25.61 6.96
N ILE A 553 2.56 25.95 7.15
CA ILE A 553 3.40 25.31 8.18
C ILE A 553 2.77 25.50 9.56
N ARG A 554 2.31 26.73 9.88
CA ARG A 554 1.61 27.02 11.14
C ARG A 554 0.26 26.30 11.24
N PHE A 555 -0.48 26.20 10.14
CA PHE A 555 -1.81 25.58 10.11
C PHE A 555 -1.77 24.08 10.43
N ILE A 556 -0.74 23.36 9.96
CA ILE A 556 -0.51 21.95 10.33
C ILE A 556 -0.36 21.82 11.85
N GLU A 557 0.50 22.62 12.48
CA GLU A 557 0.67 22.59 13.94
C GLU A 557 -0.62 22.99 14.67
N TYR A 558 -1.31 24.02 14.19
CA TYR A 558 -2.56 24.53 14.77
C TYR A 558 -3.69 23.48 14.78
N LEU A 559 -3.85 22.71 13.71
CA LEU A 559 -4.80 21.60 13.66
C LEU A 559 -4.37 20.49 14.64
N CYS A 560 -3.10 20.12 14.65
CA CYS A 560 -2.56 19.05 15.50
C CYS A 560 -2.68 19.34 17.00
N ILE A 561 -2.38 20.56 17.46
CA ILE A 561 -2.46 20.91 18.89
C ILE A 561 -3.91 21.01 19.38
N ASN A 562 -4.86 21.39 18.51
CA ASN A 562 -6.26 21.59 18.89
C ASN A 562 -7.14 20.33 18.75
N TYR A 563 -6.66 19.30 18.04
CA TYR A 563 -7.34 18.02 17.96
C TYR A 563 -7.61 17.40 19.33
N LYS A 564 -8.80 16.83 19.53
CA LYS A 564 -9.36 16.33 20.80
C LYS A 564 -9.45 17.34 21.96
N SER A 565 -8.96 18.57 21.76
CA SER A 565 -9.04 19.69 22.70
C SER A 565 -10.14 20.70 22.33
N ASN A 566 -10.49 20.80 21.05
CA ASN A 566 -11.54 21.68 20.54
C ASN A 566 -12.53 20.89 19.65
N ASP A 567 -13.82 21.04 19.93
CA ASP A 567 -14.90 20.27 19.27
C ASP A 567 -14.97 20.47 17.75
N TYR A 568 -14.73 21.70 17.27
CA TYR A 568 -14.79 22.01 15.83
C TYR A 568 -13.63 21.37 15.08
N ILE A 569 -12.40 21.50 15.59
CA ILE A 569 -11.21 20.91 14.96
C ILE A 569 -11.27 19.38 15.02
N THR A 570 -11.78 18.82 16.11
CA THR A 570 -11.98 17.37 16.26
C THR A 570 -12.97 16.86 15.22
N LYS A 571 -14.19 17.44 15.16
CA LYS A 571 -15.19 17.08 14.11
C LYS A 571 -14.68 17.27 12.69
N LEU A 572 -13.84 18.27 12.43
CA LEU A 572 -13.30 18.54 11.10
C LEU A 572 -12.27 17.47 10.68
N VAL A 573 -11.38 17.07 11.60
CA VAL A 573 -10.36 16.03 11.36
C VAL A 573 -10.96 14.61 11.35
N ASP A 574 -12.00 14.35 12.13
CA ASP A 574 -12.71 13.05 12.17
C ASP A 574 -13.70 12.85 10.99
N ASN A 575 -13.82 13.79 10.05
CA ASN A 575 -14.85 13.76 8.98
C ASN A 575 -14.40 14.36 7.62
N VAL A 576 -13.16 14.84 7.49
CA VAL A 576 -12.61 15.46 6.27
C VAL A 576 -11.11 15.17 6.19
N ARG A 577 -10.65 14.62 5.07
CA ARG A 577 -9.23 14.30 4.87
C ARG A 577 -8.48 15.50 4.33
N ILE A 578 -7.67 16.14 5.16
CA ILE A 578 -7.01 17.42 4.84
C ILE A 578 -5.58 17.18 4.37
N HIS A 579 -5.25 17.55 3.14
CA HIS A 579 -3.89 17.43 2.59
C HIS A 579 -3.25 18.83 2.47
N ILE A 580 -2.08 19.07 3.06
CA ILE A 580 -1.45 20.40 3.13
C ILE A 580 -0.04 20.37 2.52
N MET A 581 0.16 21.12 1.44
CA MET A 581 1.44 21.37 0.77
C MET A 581 1.93 22.81 1.02
N PRO A 582 2.94 23.03 1.89
CA PRO A 582 3.45 24.38 2.16
C PRO A 582 4.21 25.05 1.02
N THR A 583 4.76 24.27 0.07
CA THR A 583 5.49 24.82 -1.08
C THR A 583 5.42 23.87 -2.27
N LEU A 584 5.09 24.42 -3.44
CA LEU A 584 5.20 23.73 -4.73
C LEU A 584 6.45 24.17 -5.51
N ASN A 585 7.01 25.35 -5.22
CA ASN A 585 8.27 25.85 -5.77
C ASN A 585 9.30 26.12 -4.65
N PRO A 586 9.86 25.05 -4.03
CA PRO A 586 10.90 25.22 -3.01
C PRO A 586 12.20 25.81 -3.57
N ASP A 587 12.44 25.68 -4.87
CA ASP A 587 13.65 26.16 -5.54
C ASP A 587 13.65 27.68 -5.69
N GLY A 588 12.54 28.24 -6.16
CA GLY A 588 12.34 29.69 -6.23
C GLY A 588 12.41 30.36 -4.85
N PHE A 589 11.82 29.73 -3.83
CA PHE A 589 11.93 30.21 -2.45
C PHE A 589 13.39 30.25 -1.99
N GLU A 590 14.12 29.15 -2.19
CA GLU A 590 15.53 29.03 -1.82
C GLU A 590 16.43 29.96 -2.65
N TYR A 591 16.02 30.38 -3.85
CA TYR A 591 16.70 31.41 -4.61
C TYR A 591 16.47 32.82 -4.02
N GLU A 592 15.22 33.19 -3.75
CA GLU A 592 14.87 34.52 -3.22
C GLU A 592 15.43 34.75 -1.81
N TYR A 593 15.28 33.78 -0.92
CA TYR A 593 15.75 33.87 0.48
C TYR A 593 17.28 34.06 0.61
N LYS A 594 18.06 33.68 -0.42
CA LYS A 594 19.52 33.90 -0.45
C LYS A 594 19.94 35.31 -0.88
N GLN A 595 19.02 36.12 -1.41
CA GLN A 595 19.33 37.48 -1.86
C GLN A 595 19.37 38.43 -0.65
N SER A 596 20.58 38.80 -0.23
CA SER A 596 20.84 39.44 1.07
C SER A 596 20.40 40.90 1.20
N THR A 597 19.71 41.48 0.21
CA THR A 597 19.24 42.88 0.22
C THR A 597 17.88 43.06 -0.48
N HIS A 598 16.80 42.82 0.27
CA HIS A 598 15.40 42.90 -0.14
C HIS A 598 14.96 41.94 -1.26
N PRO A 599 13.74 41.37 -1.17
CA PRO A 599 13.17 40.57 -2.25
C PRO A 599 12.95 41.44 -3.51
N LEU A 600 13.38 40.91 -4.65
CA LEU A 600 13.29 41.52 -5.98
C LEU A 600 12.30 40.79 -6.90
N GLY A 601 11.64 39.73 -6.40
CA GLY A 601 10.70 38.89 -7.16
C GLY A 601 11.39 37.92 -8.12
N MET A 602 12.68 37.63 -7.91
CA MET A 602 13.48 36.80 -8.84
C MET A 602 13.20 35.31 -8.66
N GLY A 603 12.93 34.87 -7.42
CA GLY A 603 12.50 33.51 -7.08
C GLY A 603 11.05 33.19 -7.43
N ARG A 604 10.34 34.03 -8.19
CA ARG A 604 8.99 33.71 -8.69
C ARG A 604 8.96 32.39 -9.47
N LEU A 605 9.94 32.22 -10.34
CA LEU A 605 10.04 31.11 -11.29
C LEU A 605 10.63 29.87 -10.61
N ASN A 606 10.51 28.69 -11.21
CA ASN A 606 11.30 27.52 -10.77
C ASN A 606 12.77 27.65 -11.25
N ALA A 607 13.64 26.71 -10.90
CA ALA A 607 15.06 26.76 -11.29
C ALA A 607 15.33 26.63 -12.80
N ASN A 608 14.34 26.24 -13.62
CA ASN A 608 14.40 26.33 -15.08
C ASN A 608 13.96 27.70 -15.63
N HIS A 609 13.70 28.67 -14.76
CA HIS A 609 13.18 30.01 -15.07
C HIS A 609 11.82 30.00 -15.78
N LEU A 610 10.91 29.11 -15.36
CA LEU A 610 9.54 29.04 -15.86
C LEU A 610 8.51 29.31 -14.75
N ASP A 611 7.40 29.95 -15.14
CA ASP A 611 6.28 30.29 -14.25
C ASP A 611 5.35 29.07 -14.15
N LEU A 612 5.37 28.40 -13.00
CA LEU A 612 4.61 27.15 -12.81
C LEU A 612 3.10 27.35 -12.96
N ASN A 613 2.57 28.55 -12.72
CA ASN A 613 1.15 28.87 -12.90
C ASN A 613 0.83 29.36 -14.33
N ARG A 614 1.72 29.08 -15.31
CA ARG A 614 1.50 29.22 -16.76
C ARG A 614 1.80 27.92 -17.54
N GLU A 615 2.30 26.89 -16.86
CA GLU A 615 2.78 25.64 -17.46
C GLU A 615 1.73 24.52 -17.52
N PHE A 616 0.54 24.68 -16.90
CA PHE A 616 -0.52 23.67 -16.99
C PHE A 616 -1.15 23.63 -18.40
N PRO A 617 -1.74 22.48 -18.83
CA PRO A 617 -2.45 22.36 -20.09
C PRO A 617 -3.53 23.44 -20.32
N VAL A 618 -3.26 24.39 -21.23
CA VAL A 618 -4.17 25.50 -21.58
C VAL A 618 -5.54 24.99 -22.06
N ILE A 619 -6.61 25.53 -21.48
CA ILE A 619 -7.99 25.10 -21.71
C ILE A 619 -8.61 25.88 -22.88
N GLN A 620 -9.10 25.16 -23.89
CA GLN A 620 -9.76 25.73 -25.07
C GLN A 620 -11.28 25.81 -24.87
N LEU A 621 -11.74 26.80 -24.09
CA LEU A 621 -13.14 26.96 -23.65
C LEU A 621 -14.18 26.81 -24.77
N GLU A 622 -13.94 27.34 -25.97
CA GLU A 622 -14.83 27.21 -27.14
C GLU A 622 -15.18 25.76 -27.54
N SER A 623 -14.29 24.83 -27.19
CA SER A 623 -14.38 23.40 -27.48
C SER A 623 -14.76 22.58 -26.24
N SER A 624 -14.33 23.02 -25.05
CA SER A 624 -14.68 22.41 -23.76
C SER A 624 -16.15 22.60 -23.42
N LEU A 625 -16.74 23.77 -23.71
CA LEU A 625 -18.16 24.05 -23.48
C LEU A 625 -19.11 23.39 -24.51
N LYS A 626 -18.60 22.52 -25.40
CA LYS A 626 -19.40 21.83 -26.44
C LYS A 626 -19.28 20.30 -26.39
N LYS A 627 -18.62 19.78 -25.38
CA LYS A 627 -18.51 18.35 -25.06
C LYS A 627 -18.64 18.29 -23.54
N ASP A 628 -19.41 17.35 -22.99
CA ASP A 628 -19.58 17.26 -21.53
C ASP A 628 -18.20 17.27 -20.86
N ILE A 629 -17.95 18.22 -19.95
CA ILE A 629 -16.58 18.46 -19.42
C ILE A 629 -16.05 17.23 -18.66
N ALA A 630 -16.93 16.30 -18.30
CA ALA A 630 -16.61 15.00 -17.72
C ALA A 630 -16.38 13.83 -18.72
N ARG A 631 -16.45 14.05 -20.05
CA ARG A 631 -16.07 13.02 -21.03
C ARG A 631 -14.64 12.50 -20.89
N PRO A 632 -13.64 13.26 -20.37
CA PRO A 632 -12.40 12.67 -19.93
C PRO A 632 -12.68 11.48 -19.00
N LYS A 633 -13.50 11.60 -17.96
CA LYS A 633 -13.59 10.60 -16.89
C LYS A 633 -14.01 9.19 -17.37
N GLN A 634 -14.68 8.98 -18.50
CA GLN A 634 -14.83 7.60 -19.05
C GLN A 634 -13.62 7.08 -19.86
N GLU A 635 -12.78 7.94 -20.44
CA GLU A 635 -11.51 7.57 -21.09
C GLU A 635 -10.28 7.74 -20.16
N PHE A 636 -10.47 8.32 -18.99
CA PHE A 636 -9.45 8.75 -18.00
C PHE A 636 -9.65 8.05 -16.64
N ASN A 637 -10.88 7.72 -16.19
CA ASN A 637 -11.10 6.67 -15.16
C ASN A 637 -11.02 5.27 -15.77
N ASN A 638 -11.09 5.16 -17.12
CA ASN A 638 -10.39 4.09 -17.86
C ASN A 638 -8.86 4.31 -17.88
N ASN A 639 -8.41 4.93 -16.79
CA ASN A 639 -7.12 4.87 -16.16
C ASN A 639 -6.03 5.65 -16.91
N ASN A 640 -6.11 5.91 -18.22
CA ASN A 640 -5.03 6.57 -18.99
C ASN A 640 -4.90 8.08 -18.62
N ASN A 641 -4.31 8.40 -17.48
CA ASN A 641 -4.06 9.75 -16.98
C ASN A 641 -2.59 10.17 -17.18
N ARG A 642 -2.03 9.78 -18.34
CA ARG A 642 -0.70 10.16 -18.82
C ARG A 642 -0.64 11.69 -19.01
N PRO A 643 0.33 12.41 -18.41
CA PRO A 643 0.88 13.63 -18.99
C PRO A 643 1.06 13.53 -20.52
N ASP A 644 1.38 12.34 -21.06
CA ASP A 644 1.49 12.16 -22.51
C ASP A 644 0.18 12.29 -23.32
N LYS A 645 -0.99 12.24 -22.68
CA LYS A 645 -2.27 12.57 -23.33
C LYS A 645 -2.40 14.07 -23.64
N PHE A 646 -1.76 14.93 -22.85
CA PHE A 646 -1.72 16.37 -23.10
C PHE A 646 -0.59 16.75 -24.08
N THR A 647 0.35 15.84 -24.36
CA THR A 647 1.59 16.11 -25.11
C THR A 647 2.33 14.83 -25.46
N LYS A 648 2.77 14.62 -26.72
CA LYS A 648 3.58 13.44 -27.06
C LYS A 648 4.98 13.41 -26.43
N ASP A 649 5.36 14.47 -25.70
CA ASP A 649 6.61 14.58 -24.96
C ASP A 649 6.32 14.60 -23.43
N PRO A 650 6.81 13.61 -22.65
CA PRO A 650 6.61 13.52 -21.20
C PRO A 650 7.48 14.51 -20.38
N ASN A 651 8.43 15.19 -21.02
CA ASN A 651 9.30 16.21 -20.41
C ASN A 651 8.85 17.65 -20.73
N LYS A 652 7.73 17.84 -21.45
CA LYS A 652 7.20 19.16 -21.79
C LYS A 652 6.90 20.05 -20.56
N PHE A 653 6.47 19.44 -19.45
CA PHE A 653 6.05 20.17 -18.25
C PHE A 653 7.13 20.11 -17.17
N GLN A 654 7.21 21.18 -16.37
CA GLN A 654 8.09 21.22 -15.19
C GLN A 654 7.80 20.07 -14.21
N PRO A 655 8.82 19.54 -13.50
CA PRO A 655 8.64 18.39 -12.63
C PRO A 655 7.68 18.69 -11.47
N GLU A 656 7.63 19.94 -10.99
CA GLU A 656 6.66 20.42 -9.99
C GLU A 656 5.22 20.32 -10.52
N VAL A 657 4.98 20.83 -11.73
CA VAL A 657 3.67 20.79 -12.41
C VAL A 657 3.25 19.36 -12.73
N ARG A 658 4.19 18.50 -13.16
CA ARG A 658 3.94 17.08 -13.39
C ARG A 658 3.54 16.35 -12.10
N ALA A 659 4.22 16.64 -10.99
CA ALA A 659 3.88 16.10 -9.68
C ALA A 659 2.49 16.57 -9.21
N ALA A 660 2.20 17.88 -9.29
CA ALA A 660 0.92 18.45 -8.90
C ALA A 660 -0.25 17.88 -9.73
N MET A 661 -0.09 17.75 -11.06
CA MET A 661 -1.10 17.11 -11.91
C MET A 661 -1.34 15.65 -11.52
N HIS A 662 -0.28 14.84 -11.38
CA HIS A 662 -0.39 13.43 -10.99
C HIS A 662 -1.09 13.27 -9.63
N TRP A 663 -0.68 14.06 -8.64
CA TRP A 663 -1.28 14.09 -7.31
C TRP A 663 -2.78 14.42 -7.34
N SER A 664 -3.19 15.36 -8.19
CA SER A 664 -4.61 15.73 -8.39
C SER A 664 -5.48 14.63 -9.03
N LEU A 665 -4.86 13.59 -9.59
CA LEU A 665 -5.52 12.54 -10.38
C LEU A 665 -5.59 11.18 -9.65
N ILE A 666 -4.86 11.01 -8.54
CA ILE A 666 -4.84 9.78 -7.72
C ILE A 666 -5.69 9.85 -6.46
N TYR A 667 -6.08 11.06 -6.02
CA TYR A 667 -6.92 11.31 -4.85
C TYR A 667 -8.27 11.93 -5.26
N PRO A 668 -9.41 11.56 -4.64
CA PRO A 668 -10.73 12.09 -4.96
C PRO A 668 -10.97 13.51 -4.40
N PHE A 669 -10.04 14.44 -4.62
CA PHE A 669 -10.15 15.82 -4.14
C PHE A 669 -11.44 16.50 -4.61
N VAL A 670 -12.14 17.11 -3.65
CA VAL A 670 -13.44 17.77 -3.85
C VAL A 670 -13.29 19.30 -3.85
N LEU A 671 -12.43 19.83 -2.99
CA LEU A 671 -12.22 21.26 -2.78
C LEU A 671 -10.74 21.57 -2.51
N SER A 672 -10.24 22.66 -3.09
CA SER A 672 -8.84 23.07 -2.98
C SER A 672 -8.68 24.57 -2.89
N GLY A 673 -7.71 25.02 -2.08
CA GLY A 673 -7.19 26.39 -2.11
C GLY A 673 -5.72 26.39 -2.52
N ASN A 674 -5.36 27.21 -3.50
CA ASN A 674 -3.97 27.56 -3.77
C ASN A 674 -3.68 28.99 -3.26
N LEU A 675 -2.54 29.19 -2.59
CA LEU A 675 -2.24 30.41 -1.82
C LEU A 675 -1.07 31.20 -2.45
N HIS A 676 -1.35 32.47 -2.72
CA HIS A 676 -0.53 33.41 -3.50
C HIS A 676 -0.27 34.72 -2.75
N GLY A 677 0.61 35.56 -3.31
CA GLY A 677 0.89 36.90 -2.79
C GLY A 677 1.14 37.91 -3.91
N GLY A 678 0.81 39.16 -3.62
CA GLY A 678 0.84 40.28 -4.56
C GLY A 678 -0.45 41.09 -4.54
N SER A 679 -1.58 40.48 -4.15
CA SER A 679 -2.83 41.19 -3.89
C SER A 679 -3.54 40.72 -2.61
N LEU A 680 -4.81 41.08 -2.41
CA LEU A 680 -5.64 40.60 -1.30
C LEU A 680 -7.07 40.29 -1.77
N VAL A 681 -7.27 39.11 -2.35
CA VAL A 681 -8.52 38.71 -3.02
C VAL A 681 -8.67 37.18 -3.11
N ALA A 682 -9.89 36.66 -3.07
CA ALA A 682 -10.19 35.29 -3.49
C ALA A 682 -10.61 35.26 -4.97
N ASN A 683 -9.71 34.75 -5.81
CA ASN A 683 -9.82 34.61 -7.26
C ASN A 683 -10.45 33.26 -7.64
N TYR A 684 -11.38 33.22 -8.60
CA TYR A 684 -12.10 31.99 -8.98
C TYR A 684 -12.34 31.82 -10.50
N PRO A 685 -12.55 30.56 -10.96
CA PRO A 685 -12.64 30.22 -12.38
C PRO A 685 -13.74 30.94 -13.19
N PHE A 686 -13.51 31.22 -14.48
CA PHE A 686 -12.27 30.93 -15.23
C PHE A 686 -11.24 32.07 -15.17
N ASP A 687 -9.97 31.66 -15.11
CA ASP A 687 -8.76 32.47 -15.24
C ASP A 687 -8.47 32.88 -16.70
N ASN A 688 -8.87 32.04 -17.67
CA ASN A 688 -8.84 32.39 -19.10
C ASN A 688 -10.23 32.63 -19.69
N ARG A 689 -10.28 33.17 -20.92
CA ARG A 689 -11.56 33.48 -21.61
C ARG A 689 -11.54 33.09 -23.09
N VAL A 690 -12.74 32.90 -23.63
CA VAL A 690 -12.96 32.68 -25.07
C VAL A 690 -12.34 33.82 -25.88
N LYS A 691 -11.66 33.47 -26.97
CA LYS A 691 -11.02 34.44 -27.85
C LYS A 691 -12.09 35.33 -28.50
N ASP A 692 -11.79 36.62 -28.59
CA ASP A 692 -12.69 37.64 -29.13
C ASP A 692 -14.02 37.81 -28.34
N SER A 693 -14.09 37.31 -27.09
CA SER A 693 -15.17 37.64 -26.14
C SER A 693 -15.24 39.14 -25.86
N ILE A 694 -16.46 39.69 -25.84
CA ILE A 694 -16.76 41.06 -25.39
C ILE A 694 -17.06 41.13 -23.89
N ASP A 695 -17.42 40.01 -23.27
CA ASP A 695 -17.59 39.91 -21.83
C ASP A 695 -16.21 39.82 -21.17
N HIS A 696 -15.99 40.65 -20.14
CA HIS A 696 -14.76 40.68 -19.36
C HIS A 696 -14.68 39.46 -18.42
N GLU A 697 -15.79 39.14 -17.75
CA GLU A 697 -15.95 38.06 -16.79
C GLU A 697 -16.18 36.70 -17.48
N SER A 698 -15.29 35.73 -17.23
CA SER A 698 -15.31 34.40 -17.87
C SER A 698 -15.95 33.35 -16.95
N LYS A 699 -17.25 33.12 -17.14
CA LYS A 699 -18.05 32.30 -16.21
C LYS A 699 -17.87 30.81 -16.47
N SER A 700 -17.58 30.09 -15.40
CA SER A 700 -17.65 28.63 -15.37
C SER A 700 -19.09 28.13 -15.20
N PRO A 701 -19.42 26.88 -15.59
CA PRO A 701 -20.73 26.28 -15.30
C PRO A 701 -21.11 26.29 -13.80
N ASP A 702 -20.12 26.38 -12.92
CA ASP A 702 -20.25 26.43 -11.47
C ASP A 702 -20.08 27.84 -10.86
N ASP A 703 -20.15 28.92 -11.65
CA ASP A 703 -19.95 30.32 -11.24
C ASP A 703 -20.60 30.68 -9.89
N SER A 704 -21.88 30.32 -9.69
CA SER A 704 -22.61 30.59 -8.44
C SER A 704 -22.04 29.83 -7.22
N THR A 705 -21.55 28.61 -7.42
CA THR A 705 -20.84 27.81 -6.41
C THR A 705 -19.45 28.39 -6.14
N PHE A 706 -18.71 28.81 -7.17
CA PHE A 706 -17.39 29.41 -7.01
C PHE A 706 -17.43 30.76 -6.28
N ARG A 707 -18.41 31.63 -6.57
CA ARG A 707 -18.63 32.87 -5.80
C ARG A 707 -18.95 32.59 -4.33
N MET A 708 -19.66 31.49 -4.02
CA MET A 708 -19.93 31.06 -2.65
C MET A 708 -18.63 30.61 -1.95
N LEU A 709 -17.81 29.79 -2.62
CA LEU A 709 -16.51 29.33 -2.12
C LEU A 709 -15.55 30.50 -1.86
N ALA A 710 -15.35 31.39 -2.83
CA ALA A 710 -14.47 32.56 -2.70
C ALA A 710 -14.92 33.49 -1.55
N LYS A 711 -16.25 33.73 -1.41
CA LYS A 711 -16.78 34.54 -0.31
C LYS A 711 -16.58 33.91 1.06
N SER A 712 -16.58 32.58 1.18
CA SER A 712 -16.34 31.91 2.47
C SER A 712 -14.95 32.23 3.04
N TYR A 713 -13.92 32.34 2.20
CA TYR A 713 -12.58 32.77 2.61
C TYR A 713 -12.57 34.28 2.90
N SER A 714 -12.97 35.09 1.92
CA SER A 714 -12.92 36.55 2.01
C SER A 714 -13.65 37.13 3.22
N GLN A 715 -14.84 36.61 3.54
CA GLN A 715 -15.65 37.06 4.68
C GLN A 715 -15.08 36.62 6.02
N ALA A 716 -14.44 35.44 6.11
CA ALA A 716 -13.80 34.96 7.33
C ALA A 716 -12.41 35.57 7.60
N HIS A 717 -11.75 36.06 6.55
CA HIS A 717 -10.53 36.87 6.65
C HIS A 717 -10.85 38.26 7.26
N LEU A 718 -9.94 38.85 8.04
CA LEU A 718 -10.22 40.10 8.79
C LEU A 718 -10.27 41.38 7.92
N LYS A 719 -9.50 41.41 6.83
CA LYS A 719 -9.36 42.58 5.91
C LYS A 719 -9.99 42.40 4.52
N MET A 720 -9.78 41.26 3.84
CA MET A 720 -10.14 40.98 2.44
C MET A 720 -11.56 41.41 2.02
N TYR A 721 -12.63 41.02 2.74
CA TYR A 721 -14.02 41.35 2.37
C TYR A 721 -14.33 42.84 2.17
N LYS A 722 -13.51 43.74 2.72
CA LYS A 722 -13.67 45.19 2.60
C LYS A 722 -13.46 45.67 1.16
N GLY A 723 -12.72 44.91 0.35
CA GLY A 723 -12.44 45.24 -1.04
C GLY A 723 -11.53 46.46 -1.24
N GLU A 724 -10.86 46.92 -0.18
CA GLU A 724 -9.96 48.08 -0.20
C GLU A 724 -8.61 47.68 0.40
N ALA A 725 -7.65 47.32 -0.46
CA ALA A 725 -6.30 46.91 -0.08
C ALA A 725 -5.28 47.63 -0.98
N CYS A 726 -4.31 46.90 -1.55
CA CYS A 726 -3.51 47.36 -2.70
C CYS A 726 -4.40 47.59 -3.94
N ASP A 727 -5.25 46.60 -4.23
CA ASP A 727 -6.26 46.64 -5.30
C ASP A 727 -7.68 46.90 -4.75
N ARG A 728 -8.67 46.91 -5.66
CA ARG A 728 -10.10 47.08 -5.33
C ARG A 728 -10.96 45.97 -5.92
N PHE A 729 -11.52 45.14 -5.05
CA PHE A 729 -12.37 43.98 -5.42
C PHE A 729 -13.64 43.93 -4.59
N GLN A 730 -14.81 43.98 -5.23
CA GLN A 730 -16.07 43.95 -4.50
C GLN A 730 -16.23 42.64 -3.70
N ASP A 731 -16.64 42.76 -2.44
CA ASP A 731 -16.74 41.68 -1.46
C ASP A 731 -15.43 40.87 -1.26
N GLY A 732 -14.28 41.41 -1.68
CA GLY A 732 -12.97 40.74 -1.61
C GLY A 732 -12.82 39.51 -2.52
N ILE A 733 -13.59 39.42 -3.61
CA ILE A 733 -13.52 38.33 -4.60
C ILE A 733 -13.31 38.86 -6.02
N THR A 734 -12.75 38.04 -6.92
CA THR A 734 -12.70 38.35 -8.36
C THR A 734 -12.81 37.10 -9.21
N ASN A 735 -13.45 37.21 -10.38
CA ASN A 735 -13.21 36.24 -11.45
C ASN A 735 -11.81 36.50 -12.02
N GLY A 736 -11.07 35.44 -12.37
CA GLY A 736 -9.70 35.59 -12.86
C GLY A 736 -9.61 36.40 -14.15
N ALA A 737 -10.31 35.98 -15.21
CA ALA A 737 -10.26 36.66 -16.51
C ALA A 737 -10.79 38.10 -16.51
N ASP A 738 -11.63 38.47 -15.52
CA ASP A 738 -12.12 39.84 -15.28
C ASP A 738 -11.02 40.74 -14.68
N TRP A 739 -10.18 40.18 -13.79
CA TRP A 739 -8.99 40.85 -13.26
C TRP A 739 -7.87 40.92 -14.30
N TYR A 740 -7.37 39.76 -14.77
CA TYR A 740 -6.50 39.63 -15.93
C TYR A 740 -6.43 38.17 -16.44
N ILE A 741 -6.23 37.99 -17.75
CA ILE A 741 -6.15 36.66 -18.36
C ILE A 741 -4.92 35.89 -17.86
N ILE A 742 -5.12 34.66 -17.40
CA ILE A 742 -4.07 33.67 -17.16
C ILE A 742 -4.35 32.42 -18.00
N ASP A 743 -3.55 32.18 -19.03
CA ASP A 743 -3.48 30.87 -19.68
C ASP A 743 -2.51 29.94 -18.93
N GLY A 744 -2.89 28.67 -18.77
CA GLY A 744 -2.02 27.64 -18.19
C GLY A 744 -1.94 27.61 -16.66
N GLY A 745 -2.97 28.13 -15.98
CA GLY A 745 -3.07 28.11 -14.51
C GLY A 745 -3.52 26.76 -13.91
N MET A 746 -3.10 26.49 -12.68
CA MET A 746 -3.43 25.26 -11.93
C MET A 746 -4.92 25.16 -11.54
N GLN A 747 -5.54 26.31 -11.25
CA GLN A 747 -6.92 26.44 -10.76
C GLN A 747 -7.92 25.87 -11.77
N ASP A 748 -7.94 26.43 -12.98
CA ASP A 748 -8.85 26.03 -14.05
C ASP A 748 -8.56 24.59 -14.53
N TRP A 749 -7.28 24.19 -14.56
CA TRP A 749 -6.88 22.82 -14.90
C TRP A 749 -7.48 21.81 -13.90
N SER A 750 -7.42 22.11 -12.60
CA SER A 750 -7.97 21.26 -11.55
C SER A 750 -9.48 21.05 -11.74
N TYR A 751 -10.22 22.12 -12.01
CA TYR A 751 -11.66 22.07 -12.25
C TYR A 751 -12.03 21.30 -13.53
N VAL A 752 -11.33 21.51 -14.64
CA VAL A 752 -11.68 20.91 -15.94
C VAL A 752 -11.29 19.43 -16.05
N PHE A 753 -10.20 18.99 -15.41
CA PHE A 753 -9.68 17.63 -15.59
C PHE A 753 -9.91 16.68 -14.41
N THR A 754 -10.34 17.17 -13.25
CA THR A 754 -10.57 16.35 -12.04
C THR A 754 -11.99 16.56 -11.50
N SER A 755 -12.27 16.23 -10.23
CA SER A 755 -13.52 16.64 -9.54
C SER A 755 -13.31 17.80 -8.57
N ASN A 756 -12.06 18.29 -8.45
CA ASN A 756 -11.63 19.30 -7.49
C ASN A 756 -12.08 20.71 -7.90
N MET A 757 -12.86 21.38 -7.04
CA MET A 757 -13.16 22.80 -7.20
C MET A 757 -12.05 23.61 -6.53
N GLU A 758 -11.19 24.25 -7.32
CA GLU A 758 -10.06 25.02 -6.82
C GLU A 758 -10.29 26.54 -6.88
N VAL A 759 -9.81 27.25 -5.86
CA VAL A 759 -9.86 28.72 -5.73
C VAL A 759 -8.44 29.23 -5.45
N THR A 760 -8.05 30.29 -6.16
CA THR A 760 -6.77 30.98 -5.98
C THR A 760 -6.92 32.09 -4.94
N ILE A 761 -6.04 32.17 -3.96
CA ILE A 761 -6.22 32.99 -2.76
C ILE A 761 -4.98 33.86 -2.54
N GLU A 762 -5.09 35.14 -2.90
CA GLU A 762 -4.08 36.16 -2.66
C GLU A 762 -4.17 36.62 -1.20
N VAL A 763 -3.19 36.25 -0.34
CA VAL A 763 -3.26 36.49 1.11
C VAL A 763 -2.57 37.76 1.60
N GLY A 764 -1.93 38.53 0.70
CA GLY A 764 -1.16 39.71 1.09
C GLY A 764 -0.55 40.46 -0.09
N CYS A 765 -0.69 41.80 -0.06
CA CYS A 765 -0.10 42.71 -1.03
C CYS A 765 1.44 42.67 -1.04
N ASP A 766 2.05 42.46 0.12
CA ASP A 766 3.48 42.20 0.23
C ASP A 766 3.71 40.69 0.10
N LYS A 767 4.40 40.29 -0.97
CA LYS A 767 4.72 38.90 -1.26
C LYS A 767 5.63 38.27 -0.21
N PHE A 768 6.56 39.07 0.30
CA PHE A 768 7.71 38.64 1.09
C PHE A 768 8.02 39.70 2.16
N PRO A 769 7.12 39.84 3.17
CA PRO A 769 7.22 40.87 4.21
C PRO A 769 8.35 40.59 5.20
N ASN A 770 8.53 41.48 6.19
CA ASN A 770 9.45 41.20 7.29
C ASN A 770 8.88 40.08 8.18
N GLU A 771 9.75 39.27 8.79
CA GLU A 771 9.33 38.16 9.67
C GLU A 771 8.44 38.62 10.84
N ASN A 772 8.62 39.86 11.32
CA ASN A 772 7.80 40.46 12.37
C ASN A 772 6.32 40.62 11.97
N ASP A 773 6.03 40.76 10.67
CA ASP A 773 4.69 41.01 10.14
C ASP A 773 3.89 39.70 9.91
N LEU A 774 4.59 38.56 9.79
CA LEU A 774 4.00 37.23 9.54
C LEU A 774 2.95 36.82 10.59
N GLN A 775 3.09 37.27 11.84
CA GLN A 775 2.09 37.06 12.88
C GLN A 775 0.75 37.73 12.53
N SER A 776 0.75 38.95 11.98
CA SER A 776 -0.50 39.61 11.54
C SER A 776 -1.13 38.83 10.39
N TYR A 777 -0.33 38.35 9.43
CA TYR A 777 -0.85 37.57 8.32
C TYR A 777 -1.50 36.26 8.79
N TRP A 778 -0.90 35.57 9.77
CA TRP A 778 -1.52 34.41 10.41
C TRP A 778 -2.83 34.76 11.10
N ASP A 779 -2.86 35.84 11.89
CA ASP A 779 -4.06 36.27 12.61
C ASP A 779 -5.19 36.73 11.67
N ASP A 780 -4.85 37.31 10.51
CA ASP A 780 -5.79 37.67 9.45
C ASP A 780 -6.38 36.44 8.73
N ASN A 781 -5.60 35.37 8.53
CA ASN A 781 -5.92 34.25 7.63
C ASN A 781 -6.39 32.96 8.32
N LYS A 782 -6.00 32.67 9.57
CA LYS A 782 -6.28 31.37 10.23
C LYS A 782 -7.77 31.00 10.31
N GLY A 783 -8.64 32.00 10.53
CA GLY A 783 -10.10 31.81 10.50
C GLY A 783 -10.65 31.54 9.09
N ALA A 784 -10.02 32.12 8.05
CA ALA A 784 -10.40 31.92 6.66
C ALA A 784 -9.99 30.53 6.14
N LEU A 785 -8.78 30.07 6.50
CA LEU A 785 -8.28 28.73 6.19
C LEU A 785 -9.26 27.64 6.67
N LEU A 786 -9.77 27.77 7.89
CA LEU A 786 -10.78 26.87 8.46
C LEU A 786 -12.14 26.99 7.76
N ALA A 787 -12.65 28.22 7.59
CA ALA A 787 -13.97 28.47 7.02
C ALA A 787 -14.10 27.93 5.59
N PHE A 788 -13.03 28.03 4.80
CA PHE A 788 -13.00 27.59 3.41
C PHE A 788 -12.97 26.07 3.26
N ILE A 789 -12.06 25.32 3.90
CA ILE A 789 -12.06 23.85 3.77
C ILE A 789 -13.35 23.22 4.30
N THR A 790 -13.98 23.86 5.29
CA THR A 790 -15.30 23.46 5.79
C THR A 790 -16.43 23.66 4.76
N GLN A 791 -16.22 24.33 3.63
CA GLN A 791 -17.23 24.37 2.57
C GLN A 791 -17.48 23.01 1.91
N VAL A 792 -16.55 22.05 2.02
CA VAL A 792 -16.67 20.72 1.41
C VAL A 792 -17.91 19.94 1.89
N VAL A 793 -18.45 20.25 3.08
CA VAL A 793 -19.64 19.59 3.64
C VAL A 793 -20.98 20.08 3.07
N HIS A 794 -20.98 20.85 1.97
CA HIS A 794 -22.16 21.40 1.30
C HIS A 794 -22.41 20.78 -0.08
N GLY A 795 -23.55 21.08 -0.71
CA GLY A 795 -23.93 20.55 -2.01
C GLY A 795 -24.65 19.20 -1.91
N ILE A 796 -24.12 18.17 -2.56
CA ILE A 796 -24.60 16.78 -2.49
C ILE A 796 -23.45 15.78 -2.27
N ARG A 797 -23.78 14.61 -1.72
CA ARG A 797 -22.88 13.45 -1.62
C ARG A 797 -23.67 12.16 -1.71
N GLY A 798 -23.02 11.03 -1.99
CA GLY A 798 -23.59 9.72 -1.76
C GLY A 798 -22.93 8.59 -2.53
N PHE A 799 -23.66 7.50 -2.77
CA PHE A 799 -23.13 6.25 -3.32
C PHE A 799 -23.88 5.76 -4.56
N VAL A 800 -23.21 4.97 -5.39
CA VAL A 800 -23.81 4.20 -6.50
C VAL A 800 -23.51 2.72 -6.35
N PHE A 801 -24.56 1.89 -6.39
CA PHE A 801 -24.48 0.43 -6.27
C PHE A 801 -25.06 -0.28 -7.49
N ASP A 802 -24.62 -1.52 -7.77
CA ASP A 802 -25.33 -2.41 -8.69
C ASP A 802 -26.60 -2.92 -7.98
N SER A 803 -27.74 -2.76 -8.64
CA SER A 803 -29.07 -3.06 -8.11
C SER A 803 -29.30 -4.55 -7.80
N LYS A 804 -28.52 -5.46 -8.38
CA LYS A 804 -28.62 -6.91 -8.25
C LYS A 804 -27.59 -7.46 -7.25
N THR A 805 -26.32 -7.08 -7.38
CA THR A 805 -25.21 -7.59 -6.54
C THR A 805 -24.97 -6.77 -5.27
N LYS A 806 -25.48 -5.53 -5.21
CA LYS A 806 -25.25 -4.53 -4.15
C LYS A 806 -23.80 -4.05 -4.00
N VAL A 807 -22.90 -4.47 -4.88
CA VAL A 807 -21.50 -4.02 -4.89
C VAL A 807 -21.44 -2.55 -5.33
N PRO A 808 -20.59 -1.70 -4.72
CA PRO A 808 -20.40 -0.32 -5.16
C PRO A 808 -19.84 -0.21 -6.58
N VAL A 809 -20.19 0.87 -7.29
CA VAL A 809 -19.92 1.03 -8.72
C VAL A 809 -19.04 2.26 -8.94
N SER A 810 -17.74 2.02 -9.09
CA SER A 810 -16.72 3.05 -9.34
C SER A 810 -16.74 3.62 -10.76
N GLY A 811 -16.36 4.87 -10.94
CA GLY A 811 -16.29 5.53 -12.25
C GLY A 811 -17.64 5.74 -12.97
N VAL A 812 -18.74 5.79 -12.22
CA VAL A 812 -20.06 6.24 -12.70
C VAL A 812 -20.04 7.75 -12.85
N VAL A 813 -20.58 8.30 -13.93
CA VAL A 813 -20.69 9.75 -14.16
C VAL A 813 -21.97 10.27 -13.50
N ILE A 814 -21.84 11.33 -12.70
CA ILE A 814 -22.93 11.99 -11.97
C ILE A 814 -23.20 13.36 -12.59
N HIS A 815 -24.22 13.41 -13.45
CA HIS A 815 -24.64 14.58 -14.20
C HIS A 815 -25.58 15.45 -13.36
N ILE A 816 -25.33 16.75 -13.30
CA ILE A 816 -26.23 17.73 -12.68
C ILE A 816 -26.94 18.49 -13.79
N HIS A 817 -28.27 18.42 -13.84
CA HIS A 817 -29.02 19.02 -14.95
C HIS A 817 -28.90 20.54 -14.92
N ASN A 818 -28.61 21.14 -16.09
CA ASN A 818 -28.29 22.56 -16.28
C ASN A 818 -26.93 23.04 -15.72
N ILE A 819 -26.03 22.15 -15.31
CA ILE A 819 -24.62 22.48 -15.04
C ILE A 819 -23.74 21.56 -15.89
N GLU A 820 -23.01 22.13 -16.86
CA GLU A 820 -22.27 21.37 -17.88
C GLU A 820 -20.92 20.77 -17.38
N HIS A 821 -20.85 20.45 -16.08
CA HIS A 821 -19.70 19.83 -15.42
C HIS A 821 -20.13 18.72 -14.46
N ASN A 822 -19.68 17.48 -14.74
CA ASN A 822 -20.07 16.27 -14.02
C ASN A 822 -18.90 15.70 -13.20
N VAL A 823 -19.20 15.08 -12.06
CA VAL A 823 -18.22 14.32 -11.25
C VAL A 823 -18.34 12.82 -11.54
N THR A 824 -17.44 12.03 -10.96
CA THR A 824 -17.57 10.56 -10.99
C THR A 824 -17.40 9.94 -9.61
N THR A 825 -17.99 8.77 -9.43
CA THR A 825 -17.72 7.95 -8.23
C THR A 825 -16.27 7.48 -8.16
N TYR A 826 -15.71 7.46 -6.95
CA TYR A 826 -14.39 6.93 -6.68
C TYR A 826 -14.44 5.39 -6.51
N ARG A 827 -13.35 4.78 -6.02
CA ARG A 827 -13.15 3.32 -6.01
C ARG A 827 -14.22 2.57 -5.19
N ASP A 828 -14.73 3.21 -4.13
CA ASP A 828 -15.69 2.64 -3.18
C ASP A 828 -17.15 3.01 -3.54
N GLY A 829 -17.38 3.54 -4.75
CA GLY A 829 -18.70 3.88 -5.30
C GLY A 829 -19.30 5.19 -4.79
N ASP A 830 -18.56 5.90 -3.95
CA ASP A 830 -18.83 7.19 -3.31
C ASP A 830 -18.61 8.37 -4.27
N PHE A 831 -19.36 9.46 -4.10
CA PHE A 831 -19.17 10.74 -4.82
C PHE A 831 -19.55 11.96 -3.97
N PHE A 832 -18.95 13.10 -4.31
CA PHE A 832 -19.23 14.41 -3.72
C PHE A 832 -19.37 15.45 -4.83
N ARG A 833 -20.23 16.45 -4.62
CA ARG A 833 -20.40 17.58 -5.53
C ARG A 833 -20.86 18.81 -4.75
N VAL A 834 -19.94 19.72 -4.46
CA VAL A 834 -20.28 21.02 -3.88
C VAL A 834 -21.14 21.79 -4.89
N LEU A 835 -22.22 22.41 -4.39
CA LEU A 835 -23.20 23.19 -5.15
C LEU A 835 -23.72 24.32 -4.26
N SER A 836 -24.06 25.45 -4.87
CA SER A 836 -24.88 26.49 -4.23
C SER A 836 -26.30 25.97 -3.91
N PRO A 837 -27.03 26.59 -2.94
CA PRO A 837 -28.41 26.22 -2.64
C PRO A 837 -29.33 26.33 -3.86
N GLY A 838 -30.20 25.34 -4.03
CA GLY A 838 -31.04 25.22 -5.22
C GLY A 838 -31.86 23.94 -5.24
N VAL A 839 -32.47 23.66 -6.39
CA VAL A 839 -33.22 22.42 -6.65
C VAL A 839 -32.71 21.84 -7.97
N TYR A 840 -32.26 20.59 -7.95
CA TYR A 840 -31.53 19.97 -9.04
C TYR A 840 -32.12 18.61 -9.44
N ASP A 841 -32.06 18.30 -10.74
CA ASP A 841 -32.25 16.94 -11.27
C ASP A 841 -30.85 16.33 -11.52
N ILE A 842 -30.68 15.05 -11.20
CA ILE A 842 -29.38 14.36 -11.15
C ILE A 842 -29.48 13.01 -11.83
N THR A 843 -28.54 12.69 -12.72
CA THR A 843 -28.48 11.40 -13.43
C THR A 843 -27.16 10.69 -13.19
N ALA A 844 -27.21 9.38 -12.90
CA ALA A 844 -26.06 8.51 -12.78
C ALA A 844 -25.95 7.59 -14.01
N GLU A 845 -24.81 7.60 -14.71
CA GLU A 845 -24.58 6.87 -15.95
C GLU A 845 -23.24 6.10 -15.97
N ARG A 846 -23.26 4.85 -16.45
CA ARG A 846 -22.06 4.06 -16.73
C ARG A 846 -22.30 3.11 -17.92
N VAL A 847 -21.31 2.97 -18.80
CA VAL A 847 -21.33 1.97 -19.88
C VAL A 847 -21.52 0.56 -19.29
N GLY A 848 -22.42 -0.22 -19.87
CA GLY A 848 -22.82 -1.53 -19.36
C GLY A 848 -23.96 -1.52 -18.35
N TYR A 849 -24.54 -0.35 -18.02
CA TYR A 849 -25.67 -0.20 -17.10
C TYR A 849 -26.86 0.59 -17.71
N GLU A 850 -28.06 0.41 -17.17
CA GLU A 850 -29.19 1.36 -17.30
C GLU A 850 -28.89 2.59 -16.43
N SER A 851 -29.08 3.80 -16.98
CA SER A 851 -28.93 5.06 -16.23
C SER A 851 -30.14 5.36 -15.35
N GLU A 852 -29.90 5.89 -14.15
CA GLU A 852 -30.95 6.30 -13.19
C GLU A 852 -30.98 7.82 -13.05
N THR A 853 -32.17 8.42 -13.02
CA THR A 853 -32.35 9.86 -12.78
C THR A 853 -33.24 10.12 -11.57
N LYS A 854 -32.77 10.97 -10.66
CA LYS A 854 -33.51 11.48 -9.50
C LYS A 854 -33.80 12.96 -9.69
N ARG A 855 -35.00 13.40 -9.26
CA ARG A 855 -35.53 14.73 -9.56
C ARG A 855 -35.89 15.52 -8.31
N ASN A 856 -35.86 16.85 -8.43
CA ASN A 856 -36.19 17.81 -7.38
C ASN A 856 -35.34 17.64 -6.09
N ILE A 857 -34.05 17.35 -6.22
CA ILE A 857 -33.12 17.25 -5.09
C ILE A 857 -32.81 18.66 -4.58
N ILE A 858 -33.19 18.94 -3.33
CA ILE A 858 -33.00 20.24 -2.69
C ILE A 858 -31.60 20.30 -2.06
N VAL A 859 -30.85 21.37 -2.32
CA VAL A 859 -29.56 21.70 -1.68
C VAL A 859 -29.72 22.95 -0.82
N THR A 860 -29.07 22.99 0.36
CA THR A 860 -29.24 24.06 1.35
C THR A 860 -27.91 24.61 1.89
N ASN A 861 -27.94 25.81 2.48
CA ASN A 861 -26.84 26.37 3.27
C ASN A 861 -26.79 25.81 4.71
N GLN A 862 -27.01 24.50 4.88
CA GLN A 862 -26.92 23.82 6.19
C GLN A 862 -25.96 22.62 6.14
N SER A 863 -26.14 21.73 5.16
CA SER A 863 -25.25 20.60 4.89
C SER A 863 -25.53 20.01 3.51
N SER A 864 -24.65 19.10 3.07
CA SER A 864 -24.81 18.29 1.87
C SER A 864 -26.08 17.44 1.91
N THR A 865 -26.82 17.38 0.80
CA THR A 865 -27.95 16.44 0.65
C THR A 865 -27.45 15.07 0.20
N TYR A 866 -27.85 14.00 0.90
CA TYR A 866 -27.49 12.62 0.54
C TYR A 866 -28.32 12.13 -0.67
N VAL A 867 -27.64 11.56 -1.67
CA VAL A 867 -28.26 11.02 -2.89
C VAL A 867 -27.59 9.70 -3.30
N GLU A 868 -28.35 8.62 -3.30
CA GLU A 868 -27.89 7.29 -3.71
C GLU A 868 -28.43 6.89 -5.10
N PHE A 869 -27.75 6.01 -5.82
CA PHE A 869 -28.26 5.35 -7.05
C PHE A 869 -28.05 3.83 -7.04
N LYS A 870 -28.93 3.09 -7.73
CA LYS A 870 -28.96 1.62 -7.83
C LYS A 870 -29.14 1.19 -9.29
N LEU A 871 -28.04 1.22 -10.05
CA LEU A 871 -28.04 0.96 -11.49
C LEU A 871 -28.25 -0.53 -11.81
N LYS A 872 -28.87 -0.87 -12.94
CA LYS A 872 -28.98 -2.27 -13.40
C LYS A 872 -27.95 -2.55 -14.48
N SER A 873 -27.32 -3.71 -14.45
CA SER A 873 -26.39 -4.17 -15.48
C SER A 873 -27.14 -4.62 -16.75
N ASN A 874 -26.63 -4.25 -17.93
CA ASN A 874 -27.24 -4.55 -19.23
C ASN A 874 -26.82 -5.93 -19.72
N ASP A 875 -27.71 -6.93 -19.65
CA ASP A 875 -27.43 -8.33 -20.06
C ASP A 875 -26.87 -8.46 -21.49
N SER A 876 -27.19 -7.51 -22.39
CA SER A 876 -26.79 -7.49 -23.80
C SER A 876 -25.30 -7.18 -24.06
N TYR A 877 -24.57 -6.60 -23.10
CA TYR A 877 -23.13 -6.33 -23.27
C TYR A 877 -22.25 -7.59 -23.16
N ASN A 878 -22.83 -8.75 -22.79
CA ASN A 878 -22.17 -10.07 -22.80
C ASN A 878 -22.06 -10.68 -24.22
N SER A 879 -21.95 -9.87 -25.26
CA SER A 879 -21.95 -10.30 -26.68
C SER A 879 -20.62 -10.08 -27.41
N GLY A 880 -19.53 -9.81 -26.68
CA GLY A 880 -18.16 -9.98 -27.20
C GLY A 880 -17.77 -11.47 -27.30
N PRO A 881 -16.84 -11.86 -28.20
CA PRO A 881 -16.55 -13.26 -28.54
C PRO A 881 -15.89 -14.11 -27.43
N LEU A 882 -15.72 -13.56 -26.23
CA LEU A 882 -15.29 -14.31 -25.03
C LEU A 882 -16.49 -14.79 -24.17
N ALA A 883 -17.66 -14.16 -24.33
CA ALA A 883 -18.85 -14.41 -23.51
C ALA A 883 -19.89 -15.31 -24.19
N SER A 884 -19.98 -15.29 -25.53
CA SER A 884 -20.84 -16.20 -26.31
C SER A 884 -20.60 -17.68 -25.96
N THR A 885 -19.33 -18.06 -25.79
CA THR A 885 -18.89 -19.41 -25.42
C THR A 885 -19.36 -19.84 -24.02
N ILE A 886 -19.68 -18.90 -23.13
CA ILE A 886 -20.13 -19.17 -21.76
C ILE A 886 -21.66 -19.33 -21.73
N THR A 887 -22.40 -18.49 -22.48
CA THR A 887 -23.87 -18.57 -22.51
C THR A 887 -24.38 -19.83 -23.21
N GLU A 888 -23.71 -20.30 -24.28
CA GLU A 888 -24.06 -21.60 -24.90
C GLU A 888 -23.89 -22.78 -23.93
N ILE A 889 -22.86 -22.75 -23.08
CA ILE A 889 -22.65 -23.78 -22.03
C ILE A 889 -23.76 -23.67 -20.96
N TYR A 890 -24.21 -22.47 -20.62
CA TYR A 890 -25.24 -22.27 -19.59
C TYR A 890 -26.63 -22.72 -20.05
N ASP A 891 -27.09 -22.36 -21.25
CA ASP A 891 -28.44 -22.75 -21.69
C ASP A 891 -28.53 -24.20 -22.22
N GLN A 892 -27.43 -24.80 -22.72
CA GLN A 892 -27.39 -26.25 -22.95
C GLN A 892 -27.61 -27.07 -21.65
N SER A 893 -27.32 -26.49 -20.47
CA SER A 893 -27.56 -27.17 -19.19
C SER A 893 -29.04 -27.28 -18.81
N LYS A 894 -29.92 -26.40 -19.31
CA LYS A 894 -31.35 -26.35 -18.91
C LYS A 894 -32.23 -27.37 -19.65
N GLU A 895 -31.96 -27.64 -20.93
CA GLU A 895 -32.67 -28.68 -21.70
C GLU A 895 -32.42 -30.09 -21.14
N PHE A 896 -31.27 -30.33 -20.49
CA PHE A 896 -30.94 -31.66 -19.95
C PHE A 896 -31.76 -32.04 -18.71
N ILE A 897 -32.42 -31.07 -18.03
CA ILE A 897 -33.22 -31.31 -16.83
C ILE A 897 -34.72 -31.33 -17.17
N ARG A 898 -35.16 -32.32 -17.96
CA ARG A 898 -36.61 -32.61 -18.07
C ARG A 898 -37.03 -34.08 -18.21
N HIS A 899 -36.23 -34.98 -18.77
CA HIS A 899 -36.66 -36.37 -19.04
C HIS A 899 -35.63 -37.46 -18.69
N ARG A 900 -35.80 -38.12 -17.54
CA ARG A 900 -35.78 -39.61 -17.39
C ARG A 900 -35.99 -40.08 -15.93
N PRO A 901 -37.10 -40.76 -15.60
CA PRO A 901 -37.32 -41.34 -14.27
C PRO A 901 -36.63 -42.71 -14.11
N LEU A 902 -35.30 -42.73 -14.04
CA LEU A 902 -34.51 -43.97 -13.91
C LEU A 902 -33.56 -44.01 -12.70
N PHE A 903 -33.10 -42.84 -12.22
CA PHE A 903 -32.09 -42.74 -11.16
C PHE A 903 -32.55 -43.31 -9.81
N LEU A 904 -33.82 -43.10 -9.45
CA LEU A 904 -34.41 -43.61 -8.20
C LEU A 904 -34.48 -45.14 -8.14
N ILE A 905 -34.60 -45.82 -9.29
CA ILE A 905 -34.67 -47.29 -9.36
C ILE A 905 -33.29 -47.89 -9.07
N ILE A 906 -32.23 -47.31 -9.63
CA ILE A 906 -30.85 -47.77 -9.43
C ILE A 906 -30.41 -47.55 -7.97
N ALA A 907 -30.74 -46.39 -7.37
CA ALA A 907 -30.45 -46.09 -5.98
C ALA A 907 -31.09 -47.12 -5.01
N GLY A 908 -32.34 -47.53 -5.26
CA GLY A 908 -33.03 -48.55 -4.46
C GLY A 908 -32.37 -49.94 -4.55
N ILE A 909 -31.89 -50.33 -5.72
CA ILE A 909 -31.18 -51.61 -5.92
C ILE A 909 -29.85 -51.61 -5.17
N CYS A 910 -29.06 -50.53 -5.24
CA CYS A 910 -27.80 -50.42 -4.51
C CYS A 910 -28.01 -50.49 -2.98
N ALA A 911 -29.03 -49.83 -2.44
CA ALA A 911 -29.35 -49.89 -1.01
C ALA A 911 -29.68 -51.33 -0.54
N LEU A 912 -30.46 -52.08 -1.33
CA LEU A 912 -30.76 -53.49 -1.06
C LEU A 912 -29.50 -54.37 -1.06
N THR A 913 -28.56 -54.14 -1.98
CA THR A 913 -27.30 -54.91 -2.00
C THR A 913 -26.40 -54.61 -0.79
N LEU A 914 -26.31 -53.35 -0.33
CA LEU A 914 -25.54 -53.02 0.88
C LEU A 914 -26.13 -53.69 2.14
N ALA A 915 -27.46 -53.71 2.27
CA ALA A 915 -28.14 -54.31 3.41
C ALA A 915 -27.83 -55.81 3.55
N MET A 916 -27.78 -56.56 2.45
CA MET A 916 -27.43 -57.98 2.45
C MET A 916 -25.97 -58.21 2.86
N VAL A 917 -25.04 -57.38 2.36
CA VAL A 917 -23.60 -57.48 2.72
C VAL A 917 -23.39 -57.21 4.22
N PHE A 918 -24.00 -56.16 4.77
CA PHE A 918 -23.91 -55.87 6.21
C PHE A 918 -24.53 -56.99 7.07
N GLY A 919 -25.67 -57.56 6.65
CA GLY A 919 -26.26 -58.72 7.32
C GLY A 919 -25.31 -59.92 7.39
N SER A 920 -24.63 -60.24 6.29
CA SER A 920 -23.64 -61.33 6.24
C SER A 920 -22.44 -61.09 7.17
N ILE A 921 -21.93 -59.85 7.24
CA ILE A 921 -20.80 -59.49 8.10
C ILE A 921 -21.15 -59.64 9.60
N VAL A 922 -22.37 -59.24 10.00
CA VAL A 922 -22.83 -59.36 11.39
C VAL A 922 -22.99 -60.82 11.83
N VAL A 923 -23.40 -61.71 10.92
CA VAL A 923 -23.45 -63.16 11.19
C VAL A 923 -22.03 -63.73 11.36
N TYR A 924 -21.10 -63.37 10.46
CA TYR A 924 -19.71 -63.85 10.52
C TYR A 924 -19.00 -63.44 11.82
N LEU A 925 -19.15 -62.18 12.24
CA LEU A 925 -18.56 -61.66 13.47
C LEU A 925 -19.12 -62.31 14.75
N ARG A 926 -20.37 -62.78 14.74
CA ARG A 926 -20.96 -63.52 15.88
C ARG A 926 -20.44 -64.96 16.02
N CYS A 927 -19.87 -65.54 14.98
CA CYS A 927 -19.32 -66.90 15.04
C CYS A 927 -17.86 -66.98 15.55
N CYS A 928 -17.13 -65.87 15.60
CA CYS A 928 -15.68 -65.88 15.84
C CYS A 928 -15.23 -65.38 17.23
N ALA A 929 -16.14 -64.98 18.12
CA ALA A 929 -15.83 -64.34 19.40
C ALA A 929 -16.36 -65.12 20.62
N GLY A 930 -15.85 -66.34 20.82
CA GLY A 930 -16.39 -67.34 21.76
C GLY A 930 -15.46 -67.83 22.88
N SER A 931 -14.40 -67.10 23.27
CA SER A 931 -13.50 -67.42 24.40
C SER A 931 -12.43 -66.31 24.62
N SER A 932 -11.79 -66.08 25.77
CA SER A 932 -12.20 -66.15 27.20
C SER A 932 -11.07 -65.64 28.15
N ILE A 933 -11.41 -64.87 29.21
CA ILE A 933 -10.64 -64.66 30.48
C ILE A 933 -9.46 -63.61 30.48
N SER A 934 -9.12 -63.09 31.68
CA SER A 934 -8.16 -62.01 32.07
C SER A 934 -7.59 -62.30 33.50
N PRO A 935 -7.00 -61.39 34.34
CA PRO A 935 -6.44 -60.01 34.23
C PRO A 935 -5.04 -59.81 34.96
N TYR A 936 -4.75 -58.59 35.49
CA TYR A 936 -3.63 -58.09 36.37
C TYR A 936 -2.39 -57.47 35.69
N SER A 937 -1.66 -56.46 36.23
CA SER A 937 -1.69 -55.70 37.53
C SER A 937 -1.29 -54.19 37.39
N ARG A 938 -1.06 -53.44 38.51
CA ARG A 938 -0.90 -51.95 38.61
C ARG A 938 0.49 -51.47 39.11
N VAL A 939 0.91 -50.22 38.76
CA VAL A 939 1.79 -49.25 39.51
C VAL A 939 1.70 -47.84 38.83
N GLY A 940 1.93 -46.66 39.44
CA GLY A 940 2.00 -46.32 40.88
C GLY A 940 2.81 -45.05 41.31
N PHE A 941 2.30 -43.81 41.10
CA PHE A 941 2.75 -42.52 41.72
C PHE A 941 4.15 -41.96 41.30
N ARG A 942 4.57 -40.69 41.56
CA ARG A 942 4.09 -39.57 42.45
C ARG A 942 4.45 -38.16 41.91
N ARG A 943 3.79 -37.08 42.39
CA ARG A 943 4.15 -35.64 42.21
C ARG A 943 5.12 -35.12 43.28
N TYR A 944 5.77 -33.96 43.05
CA TYR A 944 6.01 -32.90 44.05
C TYR A 944 6.20 -31.51 43.41
N GLU A 945 5.87 -30.45 44.15
CA GLU A 945 5.82 -29.01 43.80
C GLU A 945 5.60 -28.21 45.12
N PRO A 946 5.53 -26.86 45.15
CA PRO A 946 6.56 -25.80 44.99
C PRO A 946 6.99 -25.17 46.36
N LEU A 947 7.67 -24.00 46.37
CA LEU A 947 7.38 -22.86 47.28
C LEU A 947 8.22 -21.57 46.98
N SER A 948 7.55 -20.43 47.23
CA SER A 948 7.91 -19.00 47.45
C SER A 948 9.26 -18.59 48.08
N GLN A 949 9.65 -17.30 48.26
CA GLN A 949 9.42 -15.95 47.63
C GLN A 949 10.12 -14.90 48.57
N ASP A 950 10.15 -13.61 48.17
CA ASP A 950 10.31 -12.38 49.00
C ASP A 950 11.70 -11.87 49.50
N ASP A 951 12.15 -10.78 48.85
CA ASP A 951 12.59 -9.45 49.37
C ASP A 951 13.91 -9.12 50.15
N VAL A 952 14.24 -7.80 50.06
CA VAL A 952 15.09 -6.91 50.91
C VAL A 952 16.56 -6.60 50.51
N ASP A 953 16.71 -5.60 49.61
CA ASP A 953 17.41 -4.28 49.78
C ASP A 953 18.96 -4.09 49.92
N SER A 954 19.40 -2.89 49.48
CA SER A 954 20.57 -2.07 49.91
C SER A 954 22.01 -2.24 49.32
N SER A 955 22.35 -1.33 48.39
CA SER A 955 23.57 -0.47 48.29
C SER A 955 25.03 -1.00 48.46
N SER A 956 25.79 -0.87 47.36
CA SER A 956 27.18 -0.32 47.25
C SER A 956 28.42 -0.99 47.90
N LEU A 957 29.47 -1.25 47.10
CA LEU A 957 30.79 -0.58 47.21
C LEU A 957 31.77 -0.91 46.05
N LEU A 958 32.79 -0.07 45.85
CA LEU A 958 33.89 -0.18 44.87
C LEU A 958 35.11 -0.93 45.46
N PRO A 959 36.04 -1.50 44.64
CA PRO A 959 37.24 -0.73 44.25
C PRO A 959 37.80 -1.00 42.82
N ARG A 960 38.75 -0.16 42.39
CA ARG A 960 39.53 -0.28 41.13
C ARG A 960 40.91 -0.91 41.36
N SER A 961 41.52 -1.51 40.32
CA SER A 961 42.71 -0.97 39.59
C SER A 961 43.74 -2.01 39.10
N ASN A 962 44.39 -1.66 37.97
CA ASN A 962 45.68 -2.16 37.44
C ASN A 962 45.77 -3.65 36.99
N GLY A 963 46.47 -4.03 35.91
CA GLY A 963 47.13 -3.26 34.84
C GLY A 963 48.60 -3.63 34.61
N TYR A 964 48.98 -4.03 33.38
CA TYR A 964 50.38 -4.30 33.00
C TYR A 964 50.73 -3.90 31.54
N LYS A 965 52.00 -3.55 31.32
CA LYS A 965 52.70 -3.27 30.03
C LYS A 965 53.67 -4.45 29.72
N VAL A 966 54.46 -4.53 28.64
CA VAL A 966 54.98 -3.54 27.65
C VAL A 966 54.80 -4.08 26.19
N VAL A 967 55.61 -3.92 25.13
CA VAL A 967 57.03 -3.54 24.87
C VAL A 967 57.13 -2.58 23.66
N ARG A 968 58.21 -2.59 22.86
CA ARG A 968 58.50 -1.73 21.68
C ARG A 968 59.51 -2.39 20.74
N ASN A 969 59.50 -2.00 19.46
CA ASN A 969 60.65 -1.62 18.61
C ASN A 969 60.08 -0.94 17.34
N THR A 970 60.44 0.26 16.84
CA THR A 970 61.67 1.07 16.64
C THR A 970 62.32 0.93 15.26
N HIS A 971 62.39 2.05 14.51
CA HIS A 971 63.38 2.46 13.47
C HIS A 971 63.22 4.00 13.25
N ALA A 972 64.22 4.70 12.69
CA ALA A 972 64.35 6.18 12.76
C ALA A 972 65.21 6.77 11.57
N MET A 973 65.47 8.09 11.38
CA MET A 973 65.29 9.25 12.28
C MET A 973 64.95 10.65 11.68
N PRO A 974 65.72 11.27 10.74
CA PRO A 974 65.76 12.74 10.55
C PRO A 974 65.22 13.17 9.14
N SER A 975 65.36 14.38 8.58
CA SER A 975 66.19 15.61 8.82
C SER A 975 65.61 16.83 8.05
N ASP A 976 65.86 18.13 8.28
CA ASP A 976 66.30 18.97 9.43
C ASP A 976 66.19 20.49 9.03
N SER A 977 66.38 21.42 9.98
CA SER A 977 66.67 22.89 9.88
C SER A 977 65.76 23.91 9.12
N GLU A 978 65.14 24.83 9.89
CA GLU A 978 65.25 26.33 9.85
C GLU A 978 64.84 27.15 8.56
N ASP A 979 64.35 28.40 8.58
CA ASP A 979 64.23 29.45 9.64
C ASP A 979 63.20 30.61 9.36
N TYR A 980 62.98 31.48 10.38
CA TYR A 980 62.49 32.90 10.43
C TYR A 980 61.06 33.41 10.02
N ASN A 981 60.31 33.87 11.05
CA ASN A 981 59.66 35.20 11.32
C ASN A 981 58.75 35.94 10.29
N GLU A 982 57.53 36.43 10.64
CA GLU A 982 57.13 37.67 11.42
C GLU A 982 57.39 39.01 10.67
N GLU A 983 56.58 40.09 10.74
CA GLU A 983 55.37 40.42 11.54
C GLU A 983 54.44 41.46 10.85
N ASP A 984 53.25 41.66 11.43
CA ASP A 984 52.23 42.75 11.34
C ASP A 984 52.46 44.08 10.57
N THR A 985 51.36 44.65 10.03
CA THR A 985 50.72 45.87 10.60
C THR A 985 49.36 46.24 9.96
N LEU A 986 48.58 47.08 10.67
CA LEU A 986 47.17 47.44 10.37
C LEU A 986 46.98 48.89 9.83
N PHE A 987 45.71 49.20 9.51
CA PHE A 987 45.00 50.50 9.59
C PHE A 987 44.73 51.37 8.33
N THR A 988 43.47 51.28 7.89
CA THR A 988 42.57 52.38 7.45
C THR A 988 42.85 53.26 6.21
N SER A 989 42.08 53.01 5.13
CA SER A 989 40.75 53.63 4.91
C SER A 989 40.48 54.32 3.55
N LYS A 990 39.22 54.14 3.11
CA LYS A 990 38.38 55.00 2.24
C LYS A 990 38.82 55.34 0.80
N SER A 991 37.86 55.08 -0.10
CA SER A 991 37.53 55.83 -1.33
C SER A 991 38.55 55.89 -2.47
N SER A 992 38.15 55.89 -3.75
CA SER A 992 36.86 55.56 -4.39
C SER A 992 37.04 55.64 -5.90
N GLN A 993 36.23 54.90 -6.67
CA GLN A 993 36.09 55.02 -8.14
C GLN A 993 37.37 54.68 -8.94
N SER A 994 37.34 54.37 -10.24
CA SER A 994 36.40 53.66 -11.14
C SER A 994 37.01 53.68 -12.57
N ILE A 995 36.36 53.04 -13.57
CA ILE A 995 36.52 53.34 -15.01
C ILE A 995 37.88 52.90 -15.64
N PHE A 996 37.98 52.26 -16.82
CA PHE A 996 37.03 51.55 -17.71
C PHE A 996 37.85 50.61 -18.62
N ALA A 997 37.24 49.53 -19.12
CA ALA A 997 37.46 48.97 -20.45
C ALA A 997 36.29 48.03 -20.78
#